data_AF-A0CUS6-F1
#
_entry.id   AF-A0CUS6-F1
#
_cell.length_a   1.000
_cell.length_b   1.000
_cell.length_c   1.000
_cell.angle_alpha   90.00
_cell.angle_beta   90.00
_cell.angle_gamma   90.00
#
_symmetry.space_group_name_H-M   'P 1'
#
loop_
_entity.id
_entity.type
_entity.pdbx_description
1 polymer ?
#
loop_
_entity_poly.entity_id
_entity_poly.type
_entity_poly.pdbx_seq_one_letter_code
_entity_poly.pdbx_strand_id
1 'polypeptide(L)'
;MSSLYVQSYSYQIKTELPQITTQLKIHRNSQIIEECPKNQNVNEKLKGDKRVSYILGIFKTFNKSFLVLVEECTKAATIREQVIYHIDQISYYAIEEQNTQNKDILESLGNQKKLLQQGFYFSINGDITLARHFNKFENSFVWNQKLLSGFRENKISSHWQFPMIQGYVEQIESYIDKQLVTVVLISRRSRFMGGTRYYSRGINDDGHVANFIETEQILIKGDTIISFVAIRGSVPIFWNQDGVSSVKLTRSKELTSAAFIKHFNLLRRYGKIFCVNLMQNNKPIEQLLTENFYHQFQSTQLDHVRYQQIDFHAHVKNGKSTGLNLYIQQFEKTLEQFSYYYEKDNQIISEQQGVFRINCLDCLDRTNLFMSKLFLFSLNQTLISQKLQLNNIDNNGILNQFDESNKKLLHDLIIKYKNMWANNGDQLSFLYSGSGSTISEMAREGKRGFMGMLKDGYNNIERFYNRQFEDDTKQNTINQLLIGSDANTHFDNWIIEQENQYCVNREISVLLVTWNVGGNHPVTTDFSNNILNFQDNQLSNPDIIVFGLQEIVDLNPQNIVIMSNEKTIQLWNNIFQQNLEKLESYAKIAESDLVGLYISIFVKTSQISRVTKIETDVVKTGLRGTLGNKGSVLVKFKFDDSLIGFNCCHMTSGNKKNQYRLSDIEEIHSKAFQNSKYKTNLNNLDYSFFFGDMNFRIDLSYQDTVDKIKSYQSYISKDKNHIQAKQILSYLINQDQLMKCKAQNQYLQQYQEGLIDFLPTYKYDKNSQTYDTSKKQRTPSWCDRILAKHKEETKLEQKFYRRNECLDSDHRPVSSYYVIDVKKIDKDKLDLVKAQYCLSKMQNSKSNSQISKETTKPQQQQQQQQYPYQDQQEEIENIIFQQQSENQQIGIQQQQQIQQQQQQPQQQQLDNAQVQQNQDNAIQNQLEQITKEQHQ
;
A
#
# COMPACT_ATOMS: atom_id res chain seq x y z
N MET A 1 1.85 -5.11 39.44
CA MET A 1 2.75 -5.86 38.52
C MET A 1 2.11 -7.18 38.15
N SER A 2 2.74 -8.00 37.30
CA SER A 2 2.31 -9.38 37.04
C SER A 2 3.41 -10.38 37.45
N SER A 3 3.02 -11.61 37.73
CA SER A 3 3.91 -12.73 38.05
C SER A 3 3.67 -13.86 37.08
N LEU A 4 4.76 -14.30 36.43
CA LEU A 4 4.80 -15.51 35.61
C LEU A 4 5.28 -16.66 36.49
N TYR A 5 4.47 -17.71 36.59
CA TYR A 5 4.81 -18.95 37.25
C TYR A 5 4.97 -20.06 36.22
N VAL A 6 6.05 -20.84 36.37
CA VAL A 6 6.37 -21.95 35.47
C VAL A 6 5.98 -23.27 36.13
N GLN A 7 5.10 -24.03 35.48
CA GLN A 7 4.76 -25.41 35.84
C GLN A 7 5.26 -26.36 34.74
N SER A 8 5.36 -27.66 35.05
CA SER A 8 5.85 -28.66 34.10
C SER A 8 5.10 -28.62 32.75
N TYR A 9 3.78 -28.48 32.77
CA TYR A 9 2.94 -28.54 31.57
C TYR A 9 2.24 -27.22 31.20
N SER A 10 2.40 -26.17 32.01
CA SER A 10 1.75 -24.88 31.79
C SER A 10 2.54 -23.69 32.30
N TYR A 11 2.32 -22.51 31.70
CA TYR A 11 2.61 -21.23 32.34
C TYR A 11 1.35 -20.68 32.98
N GLN A 12 1.49 -20.07 34.15
CA GLN A 12 0.40 -19.38 34.84
C GLN A 12 0.79 -17.93 35.06
N ILE A 13 -0.06 -17.00 34.64
CA ILE A 13 0.20 -15.57 34.78
C ILE A 13 -0.87 -14.96 35.67
N LYS A 14 -0.42 -14.40 36.79
CA LYS A 14 -1.28 -13.66 37.72
C LYS A 14 -0.90 -12.19 37.65
N THR A 15 -1.87 -11.31 37.72
CA THR A 15 -1.65 -9.86 37.74
C THR A 15 -2.25 -9.25 39.00
N GLU A 16 -1.62 -8.21 39.50
CA GLU A 16 -2.10 -7.40 40.64
C GLU A 16 -3.01 -6.25 40.17
N LEU A 17 -3.24 -6.12 38.86
CA LEU A 17 -4.11 -5.09 38.30
C LEU A 17 -5.56 -5.26 38.82
N PRO A 18 -6.13 -4.24 39.50
CA PRO A 18 -7.47 -4.33 40.09
C PRO A 18 -8.58 -4.63 39.07
N GLN A 19 -8.44 -4.12 37.85
CA GLN A 19 -9.39 -4.29 36.75
C GLN A 19 -9.38 -5.70 36.14
N ILE A 20 -8.38 -6.53 36.46
CA ILE A 20 -8.29 -7.91 35.97
C ILE A 20 -8.58 -8.85 37.14
N THR A 21 -9.73 -9.52 37.12
CA THR A 21 -10.15 -10.47 38.17
C THR A 21 -9.77 -11.93 37.86
N THR A 22 -9.15 -12.15 36.71
CA THR A 22 -8.77 -13.47 36.17
C THR A 22 -7.25 -13.67 36.15
N GLN A 23 -6.81 -14.84 35.71
CA GLN A 23 -5.43 -15.26 35.49
C GLN A 23 -5.35 -16.02 34.16
N LEU A 24 -4.19 -15.99 33.51
CA LEU A 24 -3.97 -16.74 32.28
C LEU A 24 -3.26 -18.05 32.58
N LYS A 25 -3.75 -19.15 31.99
CA LYS A 25 -3.07 -20.45 31.95
C LYS A 25 -2.73 -20.78 30.50
N ILE A 26 -1.45 -20.98 30.22
CA ILE A 26 -0.94 -21.30 28.88
C ILE A 26 -0.45 -22.74 28.90
N HIS A 27 -1.12 -23.61 28.15
CA HIS A 27 -0.78 -25.03 28.08
C HIS A 27 0.36 -25.26 27.08
N ARG A 28 1.49 -25.81 27.55
CA ARG A 28 2.73 -25.87 26.76
C ARG A 28 2.65 -26.84 25.57
N ASN A 29 1.90 -27.92 25.73
CA ASN A 29 1.75 -28.96 24.69
C ASN A 29 0.70 -28.59 23.64
N SER A 30 -0.46 -28.08 24.06
CA SER A 30 -1.56 -27.73 23.16
C SER A 30 -1.48 -26.30 22.62
N GLN A 31 -0.64 -25.45 23.23
CA GLN A 31 -0.53 -24.01 22.95
C GLN A 31 -1.81 -23.21 23.21
N ILE A 32 -2.80 -23.82 23.85
CA ILE A 32 -4.07 -23.18 24.23
C ILE A 32 -3.81 -22.23 25.38
N ILE A 33 -4.41 -21.03 25.30
CA ILE A 33 -4.44 -20.06 26.39
C ILE A 33 -5.85 -20.03 26.96
N GLU A 34 -5.96 -20.17 28.29
CA GLU A 34 -7.22 -20.10 29.02
C GLU A 34 -7.19 -18.94 29.99
N GLU A 35 -8.28 -18.18 30.04
CA GLU A 35 -8.52 -17.20 31.08
C GLU A 35 -9.40 -17.82 32.18
N CYS A 36 -8.86 -17.90 33.39
CA CYS A 36 -9.50 -18.55 34.53
C CYS A 36 -9.66 -17.57 35.69
N PRO A 37 -10.62 -17.75 36.62
CA PRO A 37 -10.69 -16.97 37.85
C PRO A 37 -9.41 -17.12 38.69
N LYS A 38 -9.00 -16.07 39.44
CA LYS A 38 -7.80 -16.09 40.31
C LYS A 38 -7.87 -17.12 41.45
N ASN A 39 -9.07 -17.64 41.77
CA ASN A 39 -9.31 -18.57 42.88
C ASN A 39 -9.71 -19.97 42.42
N GLN A 40 -8.76 -20.88 42.40
CA GLN A 40 -8.92 -22.26 42.89
C GLN A 40 -7.57 -22.66 43.52
N ASN A 41 -7.63 -23.15 44.76
CA ASN A 41 -6.46 -23.64 45.50
C ASN A 41 -5.69 -24.66 44.65
N VAL A 42 -4.52 -24.28 44.15
CA VAL A 42 -3.55 -25.24 43.64
C VAL A 42 -2.39 -25.25 44.64
N ASN A 43 -2.40 -26.26 45.51
CA ASN A 43 -1.31 -26.66 46.40
C ASN A 43 -0.11 -27.22 45.61
N GLU A 44 0.29 -26.59 44.50
CA GLU A 44 1.52 -26.94 43.80
C GLU A 44 2.58 -25.90 44.13
N LYS A 45 3.74 -26.38 44.60
CA LYS A 45 4.94 -25.55 44.75
C LYS A 45 5.31 -24.99 43.37
N LEU A 46 4.95 -23.74 43.11
CA LEU A 46 5.34 -23.00 41.92
C LEU A 46 6.88 -22.88 41.93
N LYS A 47 7.56 -23.52 40.97
CA LYS A 47 9.01 -23.39 40.79
C LYS A 47 9.28 -22.20 39.87
N GLY A 48 10.10 -21.24 40.33
CA GLY A 48 10.49 -20.07 39.55
C GLY A 48 9.36 -19.04 39.46
N ASP A 49 9.38 -18.08 40.38
CA ASP A 49 8.60 -16.84 40.25
C ASP A 49 9.45 -15.85 39.45
N LYS A 50 8.93 -15.39 38.31
CA LYS A 50 9.50 -14.24 37.61
C LYS A 50 8.47 -13.12 37.57
N ARG A 51 8.82 -12.01 38.23
CA ARG A 51 8.07 -10.77 38.14
C ARG A 51 8.26 -10.17 36.76
N VAL A 52 7.14 -9.84 36.12
CA VAL A 52 7.09 -9.13 34.84
C VAL A 52 6.10 -8.00 34.96
N SER A 53 6.35 -6.90 34.27
CA SER A 53 5.45 -5.76 34.30
C SER A 53 4.12 -6.12 33.63
N TYR A 54 4.14 -6.52 32.35
CA TYR A 54 2.94 -6.77 31.54
C TYR A 54 3.16 -7.81 30.44
N ILE A 55 2.08 -8.26 29.80
CA ILE A 55 2.10 -9.17 28.65
C ILE A 55 1.68 -8.42 27.39
N LEU A 56 2.45 -8.53 26.30
CA LEU A 56 2.14 -7.88 25.02
C LEU A 56 1.38 -8.78 24.04
N GLY A 57 1.41 -10.10 24.24
CA GLY A 57 0.70 -11.09 23.42
C GLY A 57 1.56 -12.31 23.09
N ILE A 58 1.24 -12.98 21.97
CA ILE A 58 1.95 -14.16 21.46
C ILE A 58 2.67 -13.80 20.16
N PHE A 59 3.96 -14.06 20.09
CA PHE A 59 4.73 -14.02 18.86
C PHE A 59 4.91 -15.44 18.29
N LYS A 60 4.66 -15.61 16.99
CA LYS A 60 4.82 -16.90 16.29
C LYS A 60 5.90 -16.78 15.21
N THR A 61 6.96 -17.57 15.32
CA THR A 61 8.06 -17.62 14.33
C THR A 61 8.60 -19.03 14.16
N PHE A 62 8.91 -19.44 12.93
CA PHE A 62 9.48 -20.76 12.62
C PHE A 62 8.73 -21.94 13.28
N ASN A 63 7.39 -21.93 13.22
CA ASN A 63 6.50 -22.91 13.87
C ASN A 63 6.65 -23.02 15.40
N LYS A 64 7.16 -21.97 16.04
CA LYS A 64 7.25 -21.86 17.51
C LYS A 64 6.47 -20.66 18.00
N SER A 65 5.81 -20.82 19.14
CA SER A 65 5.07 -19.76 19.82
C SER A 65 5.82 -19.25 21.05
N PHE A 66 5.89 -17.94 21.20
CA PHE A 66 6.56 -17.24 22.29
C PHE A 66 5.61 -16.26 22.96
N LEU A 67 5.53 -16.31 24.28
CA LEU A 67 4.90 -15.29 25.09
C LEU A 67 5.83 -14.07 25.16
N VAL A 68 5.29 -12.89 24.84
CA VAL A 68 6.04 -11.62 24.85
C VAL A 68 5.71 -10.84 26.11
N LEU A 69 6.72 -10.59 26.95
CA LEU A 69 6.58 -9.96 28.24
C LEU A 69 7.35 -8.64 28.32
N VAL A 70 6.76 -7.63 28.94
CA VAL A 70 7.45 -6.42 29.39
C VAL A 70 8.07 -6.71 30.75
N GLU A 71 9.39 -6.65 30.84
CA GLU A 71 10.12 -6.82 32.11
C GLU A 71 10.18 -5.50 32.85
N GLU A 72 10.63 -4.45 32.15
CA GLU A 72 10.84 -3.11 32.71
C GLU A 72 10.14 -2.07 31.85
N CYS A 73 9.52 -1.10 32.53
CA CYS A 73 8.89 0.05 31.91
C CYS A 73 8.99 1.29 32.81
N THR A 74 9.10 2.46 32.18
CA THR A 74 9.21 3.75 32.85
C THR A 74 7.95 4.57 32.61
N LYS A 75 7.50 5.29 33.63
CA LYS A 75 6.33 6.18 33.50
C LYS A 75 6.70 7.38 32.62
N ALA A 76 6.02 7.52 31.48
CA ALA A 76 6.26 8.60 30.53
C ALA A 76 5.34 9.81 30.77
N ALA A 77 4.06 9.55 31.08
CA ALA A 77 3.06 10.60 31.33
C ALA A 77 1.90 10.09 32.20
N THR A 78 1.13 11.03 32.74
CA THR A 78 -0.10 10.79 33.50
C THR A 78 -1.15 11.82 33.07
N ILE A 79 -2.27 11.33 32.54
CA ILE A 79 -3.40 12.13 32.09
C ILE A 79 -4.60 11.76 32.96
N ARG A 80 -4.89 12.58 33.97
CA ARG A 80 -5.79 12.20 35.08
C ARG A 80 -5.36 10.89 35.73
N GLU A 81 -6.17 9.85 35.62
CA GLU A 81 -5.89 8.52 36.15
C GLU A 81 -5.09 7.66 35.17
N GLN A 82 -5.11 7.99 33.86
CA GLN A 82 -4.45 7.21 32.83
C GLN A 82 -2.93 7.37 32.93
N VAL A 83 -2.22 6.26 33.15
CA VAL A 83 -0.75 6.24 33.19
C VAL A 83 -0.21 5.65 31.89
N ILE A 84 0.74 6.33 31.27
CA ILE A 84 1.41 5.91 30.04
C ILE A 84 2.83 5.47 30.38
N TYR A 85 3.23 4.30 29.88
CA TYR A 85 4.52 3.68 30.13
C TYR A 85 5.32 3.54 28.84
N HIS A 86 6.62 3.84 28.91
CA HIS A 86 7.62 3.48 27.90
C HIS A 86 8.13 2.06 28.15
N ILE A 87 8.32 1.27 27.09
CA ILE A 87 8.85 -0.09 27.17
C ILE A 87 10.38 -0.04 27.17
N ASP A 88 11.01 -0.38 28.30
CA ASP A 88 12.48 -0.37 28.44
C ASP A 88 13.09 -1.74 28.15
N GLN A 89 12.43 -2.81 28.60
CA GLN A 89 12.93 -4.16 28.42
C GLN A 89 11.82 -5.17 28.19
N ILE A 90 12.05 -6.08 27.24
CA ILE A 90 11.18 -7.22 26.95
C ILE A 90 11.90 -8.55 27.01
N SER A 91 11.12 -9.62 27.17
CA SER A 91 11.56 -11.00 27.06
C SER A 91 10.58 -11.88 26.31
N TYR A 92 11.11 -12.97 25.76
CA TYR A 92 10.38 -13.99 25.04
C TYR A 92 10.46 -15.30 25.80
N TYR A 93 9.30 -15.89 26.05
CA TYR A 93 9.18 -17.18 26.71
C TYR A 93 8.59 -18.19 25.74
N ALA A 94 9.38 -19.18 25.34
CA ALA A 94 8.89 -20.25 24.48
C ALA A 94 7.75 -20.99 25.19
N ILE A 95 6.63 -21.16 24.49
CA ILE A 95 5.49 -21.89 25.03
C ILE A 95 5.82 -23.39 25.08
N GLU A 96 6.54 -23.90 24.09
CA GLU A 96 6.89 -25.32 23.95
C GLU A 96 8.19 -25.69 24.70
N GLU A 97 8.35 -26.97 25.07
CA GLU A 97 9.55 -27.51 25.77
C GLU A 97 10.77 -27.76 24.88
N GLN A 98 10.59 -27.81 23.56
CA GLN A 98 11.67 -28.23 22.66
C GLN A 98 12.78 -27.19 22.51
N ASN A 99 13.98 -27.67 22.16
CA ASN A 99 15.22 -26.92 22.14
C ASN A 99 15.14 -25.65 21.25
N THR A 100 15.11 -24.47 21.89
CA THR A 100 15.07 -23.13 21.24
C THR A 100 16.43 -22.66 20.72
N GLN A 101 17.42 -23.56 20.61
CA GLN A 101 18.80 -23.25 20.21
C GLN A 101 18.96 -23.01 18.70
N ASN A 102 17.87 -22.93 17.92
CA ASN A 102 17.96 -22.57 16.52
C ASN A 102 18.47 -21.12 16.40
N LYS A 103 19.59 -20.94 15.69
CA LYS A 103 20.26 -19.65 15.49
C LYS A 103 19.34 -18.59 14.87
N ASP A 104 18.50 -18.98 13.90
CA ASP A 104 17.60 -18.06 13.18
C ASP A 104 16.48 -17.55 14.09
N ILE A 105 15.98 -18.42 14.99
CA ILE A 105 15.02 -18.03 16.03
C ILE A 105 15.66 -17.03 16.98
N LEU A 106 16.86 -17.32 17.50
CA LEU A 106 17.57 -16.44 18.42
C LEU A 106 17.87 -15.07 17.80
N GLU A 107 18.26 -15.04 16.54
CA GLU A 107 18.49 -13.80 15.79
C GLU A 107 17.19 -13.00 15.59
N SER A 108 16.11 -13.66 15.18
CA SER A 108 14.78 -13.03 15.05
C SER A 108 14.31 -12.41 16.36
N LEU A 109 14.36 -13.16 17.46
CA LEU A 109 13.97 -12.67 18.79
C LEU A 109 14.88 -11.52 19.26
N GLY A 110 16.19 -11.60 18.99
CA GLY A 110 17.15 -10.55 19.30
C GLY A 110 16.86 -9.24 18.56
N ASN A 111 16.55 -9.32 17.28
CA ASN A 111 16.19 -8.16 16.46
C ASN A 111 14.85 -7.55 16.89
N GLN A 112 13.85 -8.38 17.22
CA GLN A 112 12.59 -7.88 17.76
C GLN A 112 12.74 -7.22 19.12
N LYS A 113 13.60 -7.76 20.00
CA LYS A 113 13.93 -7.12 21.28
C LYS A 113 14.47 -5.72 21.06
N LYS A 114 15.46 -5.56 20.19
CA LYS A 114 16.01 -4.23 19.83
C LYS A 114 14.93 -3.29 19.30
N LEU A 115 14.03 -3.77 18.44
CA LEU A 115 12.96 -2.95 17.87
C LEU A 115 11.96 -2.48 18.94
N LEU A 116 11.44 -3.38 19.77
CA LEU A 116 10.39 -3.07 20.74
C LEU A 116 10.86 -2.20 21.91
N GLN A 117 12.17 -2.04 22.09
CA GLN A 117 12.77 -1.10 23.04
C GLN A 117 12.93 0.32 22.47
N GLN A 118 12.57 0.54 21.20
CA GLN A 118 12.74 1.84 20.53
C GLN A 118 11.40 2.56 20.41
N GLY A 119 11.07 3.40 21.39
CA GLY A 119 9.95 4.34 21.31
C GLY A 119 8.57 3.68 21.27
N PHE A 120 8.41 2.58 22.01
CA PHE A 120 7.11 1.94 22.19
C PHE A 120 6.51 2.31 23.54
N TYR A 121 5.21 2.60 23.51
CA TYR A 121 4.45 3.00 24.68
C TYR A 121 3.14 2.23 24.77
N PHE A 122 2.65 2.02 25.98
CA PHE A 122 1.33 1.43 26.25
C PHE A 122 0.72 2.06 27.50
N SER A 123 -0.58 1.84 27.71
CA SER A 123 -1.27 2.22 28.95
C SER A 123 -2.10 1.06 29.45
N ILE A 124 -2.25 0.99 30.77
CA ILE A 124 -3.00 -0.08 31.46
C ILE A 124 -4.46 0.27 31.69
N ASN A 125 -4.79 1.56 31.62
CA ASN A 125 -6.08 2.12 32.00
C ASN A 125 -6.51 3.26 31.06
N GLY A 126 -6.38 2.99 29.76
CA GLY A 126 -6.90 3.85 28.69
C GLY A 126 -6.28 3.50 27.33
N ASP A 127 -6.95 3.90 26.26
CA ASP A 127 -6.47 3.65 24.90
C ASP A 127 -5.59 4.82 24.43
N ILE A 128 -4.28 4.59 24.35
CA ILE A 128 -3.34 5.60 23.83
C ILE A 128 -3.21 5.59 22.32
N THR A 129 -3.89 4.66 21.62
CA THR A 129 -3.92 4.59 20.15
C THR A 129 -4.88 5.60 19.53
N LEU A 130 -5.76 6.18 20.36
CA LEU A 130 -6.70 7.21 19.99
C LEU A 130 -6.32 8.54 20.66
N ALA A 131 -6.38 9.62 19.90
CA ALA A 131 -6.44 10.95 20.49
C ALA A 131 -7.78 11.15 21.22
N ARG A 132 -7.81 12.05 22.21
CA ARG A 132 -8.98 12.30 23.07
C ARG A 132 -10.27 12.66 22.34
N HIS A 133 -10.17 13.22 21.13
CA HIS A 133 -11.33 13.56 20.31
C HIS A 133 -11.99 12.36 19.60
N PHE A 134 -11.49 11.14 19.80
CA PHE A 134 -12.00 9.95 19.14
C PHE A 134 -12.57 8.92 20.11
N ASN A 135 -13.79 8.48 19.83
CA ASN A 135 -14.49 7.45 20.61
C ASN A 135 -14.60 6.09 19.86
N LYS A 136 -14.04 5.99 18.65
CA LYS A 136 -14.07 4.76 17.84
C LYS A 136 -12.67 4.18 17.69
N PHE A 137 -12.58 2.86 17.84
CA PHE A 137 -11.35 2.10 17.68
C PHE A 137 -10.65 2.42 16.34
N GLU A 138 -9.33 2.62 16.39
CA GLU A 138 -8.48 2.82 15.22
C GLU A 138 -7.33 1.82 15.21
N ASN A 139 -7.23 1.06 14.13
CA ASN A 139 -6.22 0.03 14.01
C ASN A 139 -4.86 0.55 13.49
N SER A 140 -4.81 1.76 12.94
CA SER A 140 -3.59 2.33 12.34
C SER A 140 -2.44 2.49 13.31
N PHE A 141 -2.70 2.64 14.60
CA PHE A 141 -1.68 2.89 15.63
C PHE A 141 -1.45 1.71 16.58
N VAL A 142 -2.14 0.59 16.41
CA VAL A 142 -2.00 -0.62 17.25
C VAL A 142 -0.85 -1.50 16.72
N TRP A 143 0.37 -1.23 17.16
CA TRP A 143 1.56 -1.92 16.62
C TRP A 143 1.67 -3.39 17.01
N ASN A 144 1.08 -3.81 18.14
CA ASN A 144 1.05 -5.20 18.58
C ASN A 144 -0.21 -5.95 18.11
N GLN A 145 -0.92 -5.44 17.10
CA GLN A 145 -2.17 -6.04 16.61
C GLN A 145 -2.04 -7.54 16.31
N LYS A 146 -0.92 -7.97 15.72
CA LYS A 146 -0.66 -9.40 15.44
C LYS A 146 -0.32 -10.19 16.70
N LEU A 147 0.42 -9.61 17.65
CA LEU A 147 0.71 -10.28 18.94
C LEU A 147 -0.57 -10.54 19.73
N LEU A 148 -1.51 -9.60 19.67
CA LEU A 148 -2.82 -9.72 20.31
C LEU A 148 -3.76 -10.70 19.59
N SER A 149 -3.46 -11.13 18.35
CA SER A 149 -4.34 -12.06 17.62
C SER A 149 -4.44 -13.41 18.34
N GLY A 150 -3.34 -13.90 18.90
CA GLY A 150 -3.33 -15.14 19.68
C GLY A 150 -4.24 -15.10 20.91
N PHE A 151 -4.39 -13.93 21.54
CA PHE A 151 -5.32 -13.75 22.66
C PHE A 151 -6.77 -13.76 22.20
N ARG A 152 -7.06 -13.11 21.06
CA ARG A 152 -8.40 -13.09 20.47
C ARG A 152 -8.83 -14.46 19.95
N GLU A 153 -7.91 -15.20 19.32
CA GLU A 153 -8.08 -16.59 18.90
C GLU A 153 -8.46 -17.49 20.09
N ASN A 154 -7.89 -17.23 21.27
CA ASN A 154 -8.16 -17.96 22.51
C ASN A 154 -9.26 -17.31 23.39
N LYS A 155 -10.02 -16.34 22.86
CA LYS A 155 -11.12 -15.65 23.58
C LYS A 155 -10.71 -15.00 24.91
N ILE A 156 -9.47 -14.55 25.01
CA ILE A 156 -8.97 -13.83 26.17
C ILE A 156 -9.59 -12.42 26.20
N SER A 157 -10.09 -12.03 27.37
CA SER A 157 -10.75 -10.76 27.66
C SER A 157 -9.90 -9.57 27.22
N SER A 158 -10.58 -8.52 26.77
CA SER A 158 -9.95 -7.25 26.39
C SER A 158 -9.17 -6.61 27.54
N HIS A 159 -9.49 -6.93 28.80
CA HIS A 159 -8.76 -6.45 29.97
C HIS A 159 -7.30 -6.93 30.02
N TRP A 160 -6.96 -8.03 29.32
CA TRP A 160 -5.60 -8.54 29.16
C TRP A 160 -4.90 -8.04 27.89
N GLN A 161 -5.59 -7.26 27.06
CA GLN A 161 -5.07 -6.77 25.79
C GLN A 161 -4.66 -5.31 25.95
N PHE A 162 -3.35 -5.04 25.89
CA PHE A 162 -2.79 -3.69 26.00
C PHE A 162 -2.28 -3.23 24.64
N PRO A 163 -3.04 -2.44 23.87
CA PRO A 163 -2.56 -1.83 22.62
C PRO A 163 -1.31 -0.98 22.86
N MET A 164 -0.33 -1.10 21.97
CA MET A 164 0.89 -0.30 22.00
C MET A 164 1.02 0.60 20.78
N ILE A 165 1.53 1.80 20.98
CA ILE A 165 1.91 2.74 19.92
C ILE A 165 3.43 2.74 19.75
N GLN A 166 3.90 3.09 18.56
CA GLN A 166 5.28 3.51 18.34
C GLN A 166 5.32 5.02 18.09
N GLY A 167 6.27 5.73 18.68
CA GLY A 167 6.45 7.17 18.44
C GLY A 167 7.13 7.87 19.61
N TYR A 168 6.43 8.81 20.25
CA TYR A 168 6.97 9.62 21.34
C TYR A 168 5.89 10.02 22.36
N VAL A 169 6.23 10.01 23.65
CA VAL A 169 5.40 10.55 24.74
C VAL A 169 6.28 11.29 25.74
N GLU A 170 5.93 12.52 26.07
CA GLU A 170 6.57 13.29 27.15
C GLU A 170 5.55 14.21 27.84
N GLN A 171 5.75 14.43 29.14
CA GLN A 171 4.98 15.34 29.96
C GLN A 171 5.91 16.40 30.58
N ILE A 172 5.49 17.67 30.49
CA ILE A 172 6.15 18.80 31.13
C ILE A 172 5.17 19.56 32.02
N GLU A 173 5.69 20.15 33.10
CA GLU A 173 4.91 20.91 34.07
C GLU A 173 5.54 22.28 34.29
N SER A 174 4.71 23.30 34.42
CA SER A 174 5.14 24.68 34.73
C SER A 174 4.04 25.43 35.47
N TYR A 175 4.39 26.53 36.12
CA TYR A 175 3.43 27.40 36.80
C TYR A 175 3.24 28.67 35.99
N ILE A 176 2.00 29.02 35.68
CA ILE A 176 1.62 30.28 35.02
C ILE A 176 0.61 30.96 35.93
N ASP A 177 0.83 32.22 36.30
CA ASP A 177 -0.05 32.96 37.23
C ASP A 177 -0.36 32.18 38.53
N LYS A 178 0.64 31.47 39.06
CA LYS A 178 0.58 30.57 40.24
C LYS A 178 -0.31 29.33 40.07
N GLN A 179 -0.80 29.06 38.87
CA GLN A 179 -1.58 27.85 38.55
C GLN A 179 -0.67 26.82 37.88
N LEU A 180 -0.74 25.58 38.37
CA LEU A 180 -0.02 24.47 37.76
C LEU A 180 -0.66 24.15 36.40
N VAL A 181 0.18 24.09 35.38
CA VAL A 181 -0.17 23.71 34.03
C VAL A 181 0.70 22.53 33.62
N THR A 182 0.06 21.48 33.13
CA THR A 182 0.73 20.31 32.57
C THR A 182 0.49 20.27 31.07
N VAL A 183 1.55 20.05 30.30
CA VAL A 183 1.48 19.82 28.85
C VAL A 183 2.01 18.43 28.56
N VAL A 184 1.22 17.61 27.87
CA VAL A 184 1.60 16.27 27.40
C VAL A 184 1.65 16.28 25.88
N LEU A 185 2.73 15.76 25.30
CA LEU A 185 2.86 15.57 23.86
C LEU A 185 2.89 14.08 23.56
N ILE A 186 1.99 13.64 22.66
CA ILE A 186 1.94 12.25 22.18
C ILE A 186 2.04 12.26 20.66
N SER A 187 3.04 11.57 20.11
CA SER A 187 3.15 11.29 18.68
C SER A 187 2.98 9.80 18.42
N ARG A 188 2.00 9.45 17.59
CA ARG A 188 1.66 8.08 17.19
C ARG A 188 2.04 7.86 15.73
N ARG A 189 2.99 6.98 15.47
CA ARG A 189 3.37 6.55 14.12
C ARG A 189 2.46 5.42 13.65
N SER A 190 1.95 5.51 12.43
CA SER A 190 1.13 4.45 11.84
C SER A 190 1.96 3.18 11.63
N ARG A 191 1.34 2.03 11.90
CA ARG A 191 1.90 0.71 11.55
C ARG A 191 1.81 0.43 10.05
N PHE A 192 0.86 1.07 9.35
CA PHE A 192 0.75 0.95 7.90
C PHE A 192 1.87 1.73 7.24
N MET A 193 2.57 1.10 6.28
CA MET A 193 3.78 1.66 5.68
C MET A 193 4.84 2.04 6.75
N GLY A 194 4.90 1.28 7.86
CA GLY A 194 5.83 1.50 8.98
C GLY A 194 7.31 1.17 8.67
N GLY A 195 7.64 0.96 7.39
CA GLY A 195 8.98 0.59 6.94
C GLY A 195 10.02 1.69 7.07
N THR A 196 11.28 1.37 6.75
CA THR A 196 12.37 2.36 6.79
C THR A 196 12.29 3.35 5.63
N ARG A 197 13.03 4.46 5.74
CA ARG A 197 13.01 5.60 4.80
C ARG A 197 13.19 5.25 3.32
N TYR A 198 13.88 4.15 3.00
CA TYR A 198 14.15 3.74 1.61
C TYR A 198 13.23 2.61 1.11
N TYR A 199 12.57 1.89 2.01
CA TYR A 199 11.62 0.82 1.67
C TYR A 199 10.20 1.33 1.44
N SER A 200 9.81 2.41 2.12
CA SER A 200 8.46 2.97 2.05
C SER A 200 8.51 4.48 1.83
N ARG A 201 8.15 4.92 0.62
CA ARG A 201 7.93 6.33 0.25
C ARG A 201 6.62 6.49 -0.49
N GLY A 202 6.03 7.68 -0.39
CA GLY A 202 4.76 7.99 -1.03
C GLY A 202 3.59 7.23 -0.45
N ILE A 203 2.60 7.00 -1.30
CA ILE A 203 1.34 6.32 -1.02
C ILE A 203 1.39 4.85 -1.49
N ASN A 204 0.62 3.97 -0.85
CA ASN A 204 0.34 2.63 -1.35
C ASN A 204 -1.08 2.53 -1.94
N ASP A 205 -1.40 1.37 -2.52
CA ASP A 205 -2.72 1.05 -3.09
C ASP A 205 -3.88 1.17 -2.06
N ASP A 206 -3.57 1.07 -0.78
CA ASP A 206 -4.54 1.19 0.30
C ASP A 206 -4.78 2.63 0.79
N GLY A 207 -4.10 3.62 0.19
CA GLY A 207 -4.21 5.01 0.60
C GLY A 207 -3.41 5.35 1.85
N HIS A 208 -2.58 4.42 2.35
CA HIS A 208 -1.66 4.68 3.44
C HIS A 208 -0.37 5.31 2.90
N VAL A 209 0.10 6.36 3.57
CA VAL A 209 1.35 7.03 3.23
C VAL A 209 2.47 6.62 4.17
N ALA A 210 3.69 6.59 3.66
CA ALA A 210 4.87 6.37 4.48
C ALA A 210 5.04 7.46 5.55
N ASN A 211 5.60 7.07 6.70
CA ASN A 211 5.88 7.97 7.83
C ASN A 211 4.67 8.79 8.30
N PHE A 212 3.45 8.21 8.22
CA PHE A 212 2.25 8.85 8.74
C PHE A 212 2.29 8.90 10.27
N ILE A 213 2.14 10.10 10.83
CA ILE A 213 2.20 10.35 12.27
C ILE A 213 1.07 11.30 12.65
N GLU A 214 0.33 10.93 13.70
CA GLU A 214 -0.59 11.82 14.42
C GLU A 214 0.14 12.38 15.65
N THR A 215 0.12 13.69 15.83
CA THR A 215 0.67 14.35 17.03
C THR A 215 -0.44 15.07 17.76
N GLU A 216 -0.59 14.75 19.04
CA GLU A 216 -1.56 15.32 19.97
C GLU A 216 -0.82 16.06 21.09
N GLN A 217 -1.25 17.29 21.35
CA GLN A 217 -0.80 18.07 22.51
C GLN A 217 -1.98 18.28 23.45
N ILE A 218 -1.78 17.90 24.71
CA ILE A 218 -2.80 17.95 25.75
C ILE A 218 -2.36 18.95 26.81
N LEU A 219 -3.19 19.96 27.05
CA LEU A 219 -3.08 20.92 28.14
C LEU A 219 -4.00 20.46 29.28
N ILE A 220 -3.47 20.33 30.49
CA ILE A 220 -4.21 19.97 31.70
C ILE A 220 -4.07 21.09 32.72
N LYS A 221 -5.21 21.53 33.28
CA LYS A 221 -5.30 22.58 34.29
C LYS A 221 -6.45 22.26 35.26
N GLY A 222 -6.14 21.74 36.44
CA GLY A 222 -7.18 21.21 37.33
C GLY A 222 -8.02 20.15 36.60
N ASP A 223 -9.34 20.31 36.60
CA ASP A 223 -10.28 19.41 35.92
C ASP A 223 -10.47 19.70 34.41
N THR A 224 -9.82 20.75 33.90
CA THR A 224 -9.84 21.13 32.49
C THR A 224 -8.80 20.37 31.69
N ILE A 225 -9.21 19.82 30.55
CA ILE A 225 -8.33 19.22 29.55
C ILE A 225 -8.64 19.77 28.17
N ILE A 226 -7.61 20.24 27.48
CA ILE A 226 -7.69 20.71 26.11
C ILE A 226 -6.72 19.88 25.26
N SER A 227 -7.18 19.30 24.15
CA SER A 227 -6.37 18.51 23.23
C SER A 227 -6.42 19.09 21.82
N PHE A 228 -5.24 19.28 21.22
CA PHE A 228 -5.07 19.74 19.84
C PHE A 228 -4.28 18.71 19.04
N VAL A 229 -4.80 18.34 17.87
CA VAL A 229 -4.21 17.32 17.00
C VAL A 229 -3.83 17.91 15.64
N ALA A 230 -2.68 17.48 15.12
CA ALA A 230 -2.34 17.63 13.71
C ALA A 230 -1.58 16.39 13.22
N ILE A 231 -1.54 16.21 11.90
CA ILE A 231 -0.99 15.02 11.27
C ILE A 231 0.14 15.38 10.31
N ARG A 232 1.05 14.44 10.08
CA ARG A 232 2.09 14.54 9.05
C ARG A 232 2.29 13.21 8.36
N GLY A 233 2.83 13.23 7.15
CA GLY A 233 3.14 12.02 6.39
C GLY A 233 3.62 12.34 4.99
N SER A 234 4.19 11.33 4.32
CA SER A 234 4.73 11.46 2.97
C SER A 234 3.70 12.08 2.01
N VAL A 235 4.20 12.71 0.95
CA VAL A 235 3.37 13.25 -0.13
C VAL A 235 2.50 12.10 -0.68
N PRO A 236 1.17 12.25 -0.77
CA PRO A 236 0.25 11.15 -1.06
C PRO A 236 0.19 10.78 -2.56
N ILE A 237 1.35 10.59 -3.18
CA ILE A 237 1.53 10.16 -4.57
C ILE A 237 2.47 8.95 -4.63
N PHE A 238 2.49 8.22 -5.74
CA PHE A 238 3.36 7.06 -5.91
C PHE A 238 4.77 7.49 -6.38
N TRP A 239 5.76 7.35 -5.50
CA TRP A 239 7.14 7.71 -5.83
C TRP A 239 8.15 6.89 -5.02
N ASN A 240 9.34 6.74 -5.58
CA ASN A 240 10.51 6.15 -4.92
C ASN A 240 11.73 7.07 -5.04
N GLN A 241 12.78 6.74 -4.30
CA GLN A 241 14.08 7.39 -4.43
C GLN A 241 15.17 6.33 -4.50
N ASP A 242 15.75 6.16 -5.69
CA ASP A 242 16.92 5.29 -5.89
C ASP A 242 18.18 6.12 -5.59
N GLY A 243 19.11 5.58 -4.78
CA GLY A 243 20.31 6.32 -4.38
C GLY A 243 20.02 7.58 -3.52
N VAL A 244 20.90 8.57 -3.60
CA VAL A 244 20.79 9.86 -2.88
C VAL A 244 20.10 10.93 -3.73
N SER A 245 20.05 10.76 -5.07
CA SER A 245 19.73 11.85 -6.00
C SER A 245 18.59 11.58 -6.98
N SER A 246 18.12 10.34 -7.18
CA SER A 246 17.09 10.08 -8.21
C SER A 246 15.73 9.76 -7.58
N VAL A 247 14.81 10.72 -7.65
CA VAL A 247 13.39 10.50 -7.35
C VAL A 247 12.64 10.24 -8.65
N LYS A 248 11.79 9.21 -8.66
CA LYS A 248 10.95 8.88 -9.80
C LYS A 248 9.51 8.68 -9.32
N LEU A 249 8.56 9.15 -10.14
CA LEU A 249 7.17 8.76 -9.98
C LEU A 249 7.06 7.30 -10.42
N THR A 250 6.49 6.46 -9.58
CA THR A 250 6.36 5.02 -9.88
C THR A 250 5.04 4.70 -10.57
N ARG A 251 4.12 5.67 -10.66
CA ARG A 251 2.85 5.53 -11.37
C ARG A 251 2.43 6.84 -12.03
N SER A 252 1.55 6.71 -13.02
CA SER A 252 0.94 7.85 -13.70
C SER A 252 0.00 8.64 -12.78
N LYS A 253 -0.45 9.81 -13.25
CA LYS A 253 -1.40 10.64 -12.51
C LYS A 253 -2.75 9.94 -12.35
N GLU A 254 -3.18 9.19 -13.35
CA GLU A 254 -4.44 8.44 -13.37
C GLU A 254 -4.40 7.30 -12.34
N LEU A 255 -3.30 6.53 -12.30
CA LEU A 255 -3.08 5.46 -11.31
C LEU A 255 -2.98 6.00 -9.88
N THR A 256 -2.53 7.25 -9.71
CA THR A 256 -2.40 7.88 -8.39
C THR A 256 -3.74 8.33 -7.82
N SER A 257 -4.68 8.74 -8.67
CA SER A 257 -5.95 9.36 -8.27
C SER A 257 -6.78 8.48 -7.32
N ALA A 258 -6.91 7.19 -7.63
CA ALA A 258 -7.70 6.26 -6.80
C ALA A 258 -7.12 6.14 -5.37
N ALA A 259 -5.80 5.96 -5.25
CA ALA A 259 -5.14 5.89 -3.94
C ALA A 259 -5.21 7.23 -3.20
N PHE A 260 -5.07 8.35 -3.92
CA PHE A 260 -5.16 9.70 -3.37
C PHE A 260 -6.54 9.97 -2.75
N ILE A 261 -7.63 9.66 -3.46
CA ILE A 261 -8.99 9.79 -2.96
C ILE A 261 -9.18 8.91 -1.72
N LYS A 262 -8.71 7.65 -1.78
CA LYS A 262 -8.76 6.71 -0.65
C LYS A 262 -8.02 7.26 0.58
N HIS A 263 -6.84 7.86 0.40
CA HIS A 263 -6.08 8.50 1.47
C HIS A 263 -6.89 9.58 2.19
N PHE A 264 -7.46 10.53 1.46
CA PHE A 264 -8.22 11.62 2.09
C PHE A 264 -9.57 11.14 2.66
N ASN A 265 -10.17 10.11 2.08
CA ASN A 265 -11.33 9.45 2.68
C ASN A 265 -11.00 8.78 4.04
N LEU A 266 -9.83 8.14 4.17
CA LEU A 266 -9.36 7.64 5.47
C LEU A 266 -9.15 8.77 6.48
N LEU A 267 -8.73 9.96 6.01
CA LEU A 267 -8.51 11.14 6.86
C LEU A 267 -9.81 11.87 7.23
N ARG A 268 -10.96 11.58 6.62
CA ARG A 268 -12.25 12.24 6.95
C ARG A 268 -12.63 12.17 8.42
N ARG A 269 -12.12 11.17 9.14
CA ARG A 269 -12.31 11.08 10.59
C ARG A 269 -11.83 12.32 11.35
N TYR A 270 -10.84 13.04 10.83
CA TYR A 270 -10.32 14.27 11.41
C TYR A 270 -11.15 15.52 11.01
N GLY A 271 -12.24 15.36 10.26
CA GLY A 271 -13.02 16.46 9.72
C GLY A 271 -12.35 17.12 8.51
N LYS A 272 -12.26 18.46 8.53
CA LYS A 272 -11.63 19.25 7.45
C LYS A 272 -10.11 19.08 7.47
N ILE A 273 -9.48 18.95 6.32
CA ILE A 273 -8.03 18.76 6.19
C ILE A 273 -7.39 19.98 5.51
N PHE A 274 -6.45 20.63 6.17
CA PHE A 274 -5.62 21.67 5.55
C PHE A 274 -4.20 21.15 5.32
N CYS A 275 -3.85 20.87 4.06
CA CYS A 275 -2.52 20.41 3.69
C CYS A 275 -1.54 21.59 3.59
N VAL A 276 -0.41 21.48 4.29
CA VAL A 276 0.72 22.42 4.21
C VAL A 276 1.94 21.69 3.66
N ASN A 277 2.32 22.02 2.43
CA ASN A 277 3.45 21.42 1.74
C ASN A 277 4.71 22.29 1.86
N LEU A 278 5.71 21.80 2.59
CA LEU A 278 6.97 22.51 2.91
C LEU A 278 8.11 22.26 1.91
N MET A 279 7.78 21.85 0.68
CA MET A 279 8.74 21.53 -0.37
C MET A 279 9.33 22.78 -1.06
N GLN A 280 10.58 22.68 -1.48
CA GLN A 280 11.35 23.75 -2.12
C GLN A 280 10.94 23.93 -3.59
N ASN A 281 10.86 25.18 -4.04
CA ASN A 281 10.54 25.50 -5.44
C ASN A 281 11.73 25.27 -6.38
N ASN A 282 12.96 25.50 -5.91
CA ASN A 282 14.14 25.55 -6.76
C ASN A 282 14.87 24.20 -6.88
N LYS A 283 14.31 23.12 -6.33
CA LYS A 283 14.86 21.77 -6.42
C LYS A 283 13.98 20.93 -7.33
N PRO A 284 14.47 20.48 -8.52
CA PRO A 284 13.66 19.75 -9.49
C PRO A 284 12.90 18.55 -8.91
N ILE A 285 13.54 17.83 -7.99
CA ILE A 285 12.94 16.69 -7.29
C ILE A 285 11.73 17.08 -6.43
N GLU A 286 11.86 18.13 -5.63
CA GLU A 286 10.78 18.58 -4.74
C GLU A 286 9.68 19.28 -5.53
N GLN A 287 10.04 19.96 -6.62
CA GLN A 287 9.10 20.56 -7.57
C GLN A 287 8.25 19.48 -8.26
N LEU A 288 8.86 18.40 -8.77
CA LEU A 288 8.14 17.28 -9.40
C LEU A 288 7.05 16.71 -8.47
N LEU A 289 7.39 16.46 -7.20
CA LEU A 289 6.44 15.92 -6.22
C LEU A 289 5.35 16.96 -5.85
N THR A 290 5.73 18.23 -5.76
CA THR A 290 4.79 19.34 -5.49
C THR A 290 3.76 19.47 -6.59
N GLU A 291 4.19 19.54 -7.85
CA GLU A 291 3.33 19.69 -9.01
C GLU A 291 2.36 18.51 -9.14
N ASN A 292 2.85 17.28 -8.90
CA ASN A 292 2.00 16.10 -8.96
C ASN A 292 1.02 16.02 -7.79
N PHE A 293 1.40 16.42 -6.57
CA PHE A 293 0.46 16.52 -5.46
C PHE A 293 -0.62 17.58 -5.75
N TYR A 294 -0.21 18.77 -6.19
CA TYR A 294 -1.14 19.83 -6.52
C TYR A 294 -2.10 19.44 -7.65
N HIS A 295 -1.60 18.74 -8.67
CA HIS A 295 -2.44 18.17 -9.72
C HIS A 295 -3.51 17.24 -9.16
N GLN A 296 -3.16 16.29 -8.28
CA GLN A 296 -4.14 15.38 -7.66
C GLN A 296 -5.19 16.14 -6.83
N PHE A 297 -4.75 17.16 -6.07
CA PHE A 297 -5.66 18.02 -5.32
C PHE A 297 -6.66 18.74 -6.26
N GLN A 298 -6.18 19.33 -7.35
CA GLN A 298 -7.02 20.02 -8.33
C GLN A 298 -7.95 19.06 -9.09
N SER A 299 -7.47 17.88 -9.48
CA SER A 299 -8.23 16.93 -10.30
C SER A 299 -9.32 16.21 -9.52
N THR A 300 -9.11 15.98 -8.22
CA THR A 300 -10.07 15.23 -7.38
C THR A 300 -11.11 16.12 -6.70
N GLN A 301 -10.85 17.43 -6.56
CA GLN A 301 -11.77 18.44 -6.04
C GLN A 301 -12.46 18.04 -4.72
N LEU A 302 -11.72 17.42 -3.81
CA LEU A 302 -12.25 16.99 -2.52
C LEU A 302 -12.64 18.22 -1.66
N ASP A 303 -13.94 18.37 -1.42
CA ASP A 303 -14.58 19.48 -0.70
C ASP A 303 -13.99 19.80 0.68
N HIS A 304 -13.63 18.76 1.44
CA HIS A 304 -13.08 18.78 2.79
C HIS A 304 -11.56 18.99 2.83
N VAL A 305 -10.89 19.12 1.68
CA VAL A 305 -9.43 19.30 1.60
C VAL A 305 -9.08 20.70 1.12
N ARG A 306 -8.09 21.32 1.76
CA ARG A 306 -7.44 22.57 1.32
C ARG A 306 -5.94 22.33 1.20
N TYR A 307 -5.27 23.14 0.39
CA TYR A 307 -3.86 22.98 0.09
C TYR A 307 -3.16 24.34 0.04
N GLN A 308 -1.99 24.43 0.68
CA GLN A 308 -1.06 25.55 0.53
C GLN A 308 0.37 25.02 0.47
N GLN A 309 1.15 25.57 -0.45
CA GLN A 309 2.59 25.34 -0.50
C GLN A 309 3.34 26.50 0.18
N ILE A 310 4.38 26.17 0.94
CA ILE A 310 5.30 27.12 1.56
C ILE A 310 6.73 26.66 1.28
N ASP A 311 7.53 27.47 0.56
CA ASP A 311 8.95 27.16 0.39
C ASP A 311 9.70 27.40 1.71
N PHE A 312 9.90 26.31 2.45
CA PHE A 312 10.52 26.37 3.77
C PHE A 312 11.91 27.02 3.76
N HIS A 313 12.74 26.77 2.74
CA HIS A 313 14.12 27.27 2.72
C HIS A 313 14.19 28.75 2.30
N ALA A 314 13.20 29.22 1.54
CA ALA A 314 13.06 30.65 1.29
C ALA A 314 12.78 31.45 2.58
N HIS A 315 12.14 30.82 3.57
CA HIS A 315 11.69 31.47 4.81
C HIS A 315 12.53 31.12 6.05
N VAL A 316 13.37 30.10 5.97
CA VAL A 316 14.36 29.75 7.01
C VAL A 316 15.77 30.06 6.48
N LYS A 317 16.24 31.29 6.73
CA LYS A 317 17.56 31.78 6.29
C LYS A 317 18.51 31.91 7.48
N ASN A 318 19.79 31.63 7.26
CA ASN A 318 20.86 31.74 8.28
C ASN A 318 20.53 31.02 9.60
N GLY A 319 19.80 29.89 9.51
CA GLY A 319 19.39 29.10 10.67
C GLY A 319 18.35 29.77 11.58
N LYS A 320 17.65 30.81 11.12
CA LYS A 320 16.54 31.46 11.85
C LYS A 320 15.20 31.12 11.21
N SER A 321 14.21 30.81 12.03
CA SER A 321 12.86 30.41 11.59
C SER A 321 11.78 31.50 11.70
N THR A 322 12.18 32.75 11.95
CA THR A 322 11.25 33.87 12.13
C THR A 322 10.37 34.13 10.90
N GLY A 323 10.85 33.83 9.70
CA GLY A 323 10.07 33.96 8.46
C GLY A 323 8.85 33.03 8.39
N LEU A 324 8.80 31.97 9.21
CA LEU A 324 7.64 31.09 9.30
C LEU A 324 6.51 31.69 10.17
N ASN A 325 6.81 32.67 11.02
CA ASN A 325 5.85 33.19 12.00
C ASN A 325 4.63 33.82 11.32
N LEU A 326 4.84 34.53 10.22
CA LEU A 326 3.77 35.15 9.43
C LEU A 326 2.79 34.12 8.87
N TYR A 327 3.27 32.96 8.42
CA TYR A 327 2.42 31.88 7.93
C TYR A 327 1.61 31.24 9.06
N ILE A 328 2.23 31.03 10.23
CA ILE A 328 1.51 30.49 11.39
C ILE A 328 0.40 31.45 11.84
N GLN A 329 0.67 32.75 11.86
CA GLN A 329 -0.33 33.78 12.18
C GLN A 329 -1.48 33.80 11.17
N GLN A 330 -1.21 33.61 9.88
CA GLN A 330 -2.26 33.51 8.85
C GLN A 330 -3.24 32.34 9.11
N PHE A 331 -2.82 31.31 9.85
CA PHE A 331 -3.67 30.18 10.20
C PHE A 331 -4.56 30.42 11.43
N GLU A 332 -4.51 31.57 12.09
CA GLU A 332 -5.34 31.89 13.27
C GLU A 332 -6.82 31.59 13.05
N LYS A 333 -7.42 32.14 11.98
CA LYS A 333 -8.83 31.87 11.63
C LYS A 333 -9.11 30.40 11.33
N THR A 334 -8.14 29.69 10.76
CA THR A 334 -8.29 28.26 10.46
C THR A 334 -8.24 27.44 11.74
N LEU A 335 -7.36 27.77 12.69
CA LEU A 335 -7.30 27.17 14.02
C LEU A 335 -8.60 27.39 14.80
N GLU A 336 -9.16 28.61 14.75
CA GLU A 336 -10.47 28.90 15.35
C GLU A 336 -11.58 28.02 14.75
N GLN A 337 -11.62 27.90 13.41
CA GLN A 337 -12.59 27.06 12.71
C GLN A 337 -12.41 25.57 12.99
N PHE A 338 -11.16 25.12 13.14
CA PHE A 338 -10.86 23.73 13.48
C PHE A 338 -11.15 23.43 14.94
N SER A 339 -11.16 24.45 15.81
CA SER A 339 -11.36 24.30 17.25
C SER A 339 -10.32 23.33 17.87
N TYR A 340 -10.61 22.86 19.07
CA TYR A 340 -9.86 21.85 19.79
C TYR A 340 -10.84 21.02 20.61
N TYR A 341 -10.40 19.82 21.01
CA TYR A 341 -11.14 19.08 22.02
C TYR A 341 -11.02 19.81 23.34
N TYR A 342 -12.14 20.14 23.97
CA TYR A 342 -12.18 20.82 25.27
C TYR A 342 -13.12 20.07 26.19
N GLU A 343 -12.58 19.68 27.33
CA GLU A 343 -13.30 19.00 28.38
C GLU A 343 -13.09 19.72 29.71
N LYS A 344 -14.16 19.86 30.48
CA LYS A 344 -14.12 20.45 31.82
C LYS A 344 -15.12 19.72 32.70
N ASP A 345 -14.72 19.40 33.93
CA ASP A 345 -15.57 18.72 34.92
C ASP A 345 -16.19 17.42 34.36
N ASN A 346 -15.39 16.66 33.60
CA ASN A 346 -15.78 15.44 32.86
C ASN A 346 -16.88 15.62 31.79
N GLN A 347 -17.15 16.85 31.35
CA GLN A 347 -18.07 17.16 30.25
C GLN A 347 -17.32 17.67 29.03
N ILE A 348 -17.63 17.11 27.86
CA ILE A 348 -17.10 17.56 26.58
C ILE A 348 -17.82 18.85 26.19
N ILE A 349 -17.08 19.94 26.07
CA ILE A 349 -17.59 21.27 25.69
C ILE A 349 -17.47 21.48 24.19
N SER A 350 -16.36 21.05 23.58
CA SER A 350 -16.15 21.11 22.14
C SER A 350 -15.27 19.99 21.63
N GLU A 351 -15.41 19.68 20.35
CA GLU A 351 -14.58 18.71 19.62
C GLU A 351 -13.87 19.41 18.46
N GLN A 352 -12.67 18.93 18.12
CA GLN A 352 -11.90 19.43 16.98
C GLN A 352 -12.56 19.00 15.65
N GLN A 353 -12.80 19.96 14.75
CA GLN A 353 -13.54 19.82 13.49
C GLN A 353 -12.65 19.76 12.25
N GLY A 354 -11.32 19.87 12.41
CA GLY A 354 -10.36 19.81 11.32
C GLY A 354 -8.93 19.68 11.79
N VAL A 355 -8.02 19.30 10.91
CA VAL A 355 -6.58 19.15 11.20
C VAL A 355 -5.71 19.74 10.11
N PHE A 356 -4.52 20.19 10.52
CA PHE A 356 -3.43 20.45 9.58
C PHE A 356 -2.73 19.14 9.21
N ARG A 357 -2.49 18.93 7.92
CA ARG A 357 -1.65 17.85 7.39
C ARG A 357 -0.35 18.45 6.84
N ILE A 358 0.73 18.32 7.60
CA ILE A 358 2.02 18.92 7.23
C ILE A 358 2.86 17.88 6.52
N ASN A 359 3.33 18.18 5.31
CA ASN A 359 4.20 17.29 4.57
C ASN A 359 5.45 18.00 4.06
N CYS A 360 6.45 17.18 3.79
CA CYS A 360 7.72 17.57 3.23
C CYS A 360 8.33 16.36 2.52
N LEU A 361 9.56 16.46 1.98
CA LEU A 361 10.19 15.32 1.31
C LEU A 361 10.30 14.08 2.23
N ASP A 362 10.83 14.26 3.44
CA ASP A 362 11.02 13.16 4.40
C ASP A 362 10.03 13.16 5.58
N CYS A 363 9.30 14.27 5.77
CA CYS A 363 8.39 14.47 6.92
C CYS A 363 9.05 14.25 8.30
N LEU A 364 10.29 14.72 8.42
CA LEU A 364 11.09 14.71 9.66
C LEU A 364 11.35 16.14 10.13
N ASP A 365 12.50 16.69 9.73
CA ASP A 365 13.09 17.88 10.34
C ASP A 365 12.25 19.16 10.10
N ARG A 366 11.92 19.45 8.83
CA ARG A 366 11.14 20.64 8.44
C ARG A 366 9.73 20.64 9.03
N THR A 367 9.08 19.48 9.00
CA THR A 367 7.73 19.31 9.53
C THR A 367 7.71 19.44 11.04
N ASN A 368 8.73 18.93 11.75
CA ASN A 368 8.81 19.05 13.21
C ASN A 368 8.93 20.51 13.66
N LEU A 369 9.81 21.30 13.01
CA LEU A 369 9.98 22.72 13.33
C LEU A 369 8.70 23.53 13.05
N PHE A 370 8.05 23.27 11.92
CA PHE A 370 6.81 23.95 11.57
C PHE A 370 5.68 23.61 12.54
N MET A 371 5.50 22.31 12.84
CA MET A 371 4.50 21.85 13.81
C MET A 371 4.77 22.40 15.21
N SER A 372 6.03 22.44 15.68
CA SER A 372 6.31 22.99 17.02
C SER A 372 5.89 24.45 17.17
N LYS A 373 5.98 25.26 16.10
CA LYS A 373 5.46 26.64 16.10
C LYS A 373 3.93 26.69 16.03
N LEU A 374 3.31 25.88 15.16
CA LEU A 374 1.85 25.80 15.03
C LEU A 374 1.18 25.40 16.36
N PHE A 375 1.72 24.37 17.01
CA PHE A 375 1.23 23.87 18.29
C PHE A 375 1.46 24.85 19.44
N LEU A 376 2.55 25.64 19.40
CA LEU A 376 2.81 26.66 20.40
C LEU A 376 1.82 27.82 20.26
N PHE A 377 1.50 28.20 19.02
CA PHE A 377 0.50 29.21 18.74
C PHE A 377 -0.90 28.77 19.22
N SER A 378 -1.29 27.51 18.92
CA SER A 378 -2.51 26.92 19.48
C SER A 378 -2.48 26.84 21.01
N LEU A 379 -1.36 26.44 21.62
CA LEU A 379 -1.18 26.41 23.08
C LEU A 379 -1.45 27.80 23.68
N ASN A 380 -0.89 28.86 23.09
CA ASN A 380 -1.09 30.21 23.57
C ASN A 380 -2.56 30.63 23.54
N GLN A 381 -3.27 30.34 22.45
CA GLN A 381 -4.71 30.61 22.35
C GLN A 381 -5.50 29.86 23.44
N THR A 382 -5.17 28.59 23.69
CA THR A 382 -5.84 27.81 24.74
C THR A 382 -5.52 28.34 26.14
N LEU A 383 -4.27 28.74 26.42
CA LEU A 383 -3.90 29.38 27.69
C LEU A 383 -4.67 30.69 27.92
N ILE A 384 -4.77 31.54 26.90
CA ILE A 384 -5.53 32.80 26.97
C ILE A 384 -7.01 32.53 27.20
N SER A 385 -7.60 31.53 26.54
CA SER A 385 -8.99 31.11 26.77
C SER A 385 -9.23 30.67 28.22
N GLN A 386 -8.18 30.12 28.86
CA GLN A 386 -8.18 29.71 30.27
C GLN A 386 -7.76 30.83 31.23
N LYS A 387 -7.71 32.09 30.75
CA LYS A 387 -7.31 33.28 31.51
C LYS A 387 -5.91 33.18 32.11
N LEU A 388 -4.99 32.53 31.40
CA LEU A 388 -3.57 32.45 31.74
C LEU A 388 -2.76 33.26 30.75
N GLN A 389 -1.80 34.05 31.25
CA GLN A 389 -0.92 34.84 30.39
C GLN A 389 0.55 34.53 30.66
N LEU A 390 1.28 34.21 29.60
CA LEU A 390 2.73 34.11 29.65
C LEU A 390 3.31 35.53 29.59
N ASN A 391 3.78 36.08 30.71
CA ASN A 391 4.53 37.34 30.80
C ASN A 391 3.93 38.54 30.01
N ASN A 392 2.59 38.72 29.98
CA ASN A 392 1.90 39.76 29.20
C ASN A 392 2.20 39.76 27.69
N ILE A 393 2.55 38.60 27.12
CA ILE A 393 2.83 38.44 25.69
C ILE A 393 1.50 38.26 24.94
N ASP A 394 1.28 39.06 23.90
CA ASP A 394 0.11 38.93 23.01
C ASP A 394 0.21 37.68 22.10
N ASN A 395 -0.86 37.37 21.35
CA ASN A 395 -0.88 36.23 20.43
C ASN A 395 0.28 36.24 19.43
N ASN A 396 0.75 37.42 19.02
CA ASN A 396 1.78 37.56 18.00
C ASN A 396 3.20 37.44 18.58
N GLY A 397 3.40 37.78 19.86
CA GLY A 397 4.69 37.72 20.52
C GLY A 397 5.15 36.32 20.89
N ILE A 398 4.25 35.33 21.03
CA ILE A 398 4.62 33.97 21.47
C ILE A 398 5.57 33.27 20.48
N LEU A 399 5.39 33.50 19.18
CA LEU A 399 6.26 32.92 18.15
C LEU A 399 7.66 33.53 18.16
N ASN A 400 7.78 34.79 18.58
CA ASN A 400 9.08 35.42 18.78
C ASN A 400 9.80 34.83 20.00
N GLN A 401 9.08 34.44 21.05
CA GLN A 401 9.66 33.70 22.18
C GLN A 401 10.22 32.33 21.76
N PHE A 402 9.59 31.66 20.79
CA PHE A 402 10.14 30.42 20.26
C PHE A 402 11.52 30.62 19.63
N ASP A 403 11.68 31.71 18.86
CA ASP A 403 12.94 32.04 18.16
C ASP A 403 13.99 32.70 19.08
N GLU A 404 13.61 33.12 20.28
CA GLU A 404 14.53 33.71 21.26
C GLU A 404 15.51 32.65 21.81
N SER A 405 16.79 33.00 21.82
CA SER A 405 17.90 32.13 22.22
C SER A 405 18.36 32.39 23.66
N ASN A 406 18.08 33.58 24.20
CA ASN A 406 18.41 33.92 25.57
C ASN A 406 17.37 33.33 26.53
N LYS A 407 17.69 32.17 27.11
CA LYS A 407 16.83 31.46 28.08
C LYS A 407 16.42 32.32 29.28
N LYS A 408 17.17 33.36 29.64
CA LYS A 408 16.81 34.27 30.74
C LYS A 408 15.59 35.13 30.44
N LEU A 409 15.25 35.31 29.16
CA LEU A 409 14.08 36.08 28.72
C LEU A 409 12.83 35.21 28.56
N LEU A 410 12.99 33.89 28.64
CA LEU A 410 11.92 32.94 28.38
C LEU A 410 11.23 32.50 29.67
N HIS A 411 9.91 32.32 29.59
CA HIS A 411 9.18 31.59 30.62
C HIS A 411 9.63 30.11 30.64
N ASP A 412 9.69 29.50 31.82
CA ASP A 412 10.12 28.11 32.03
C ASP A 412 9.36 27.12 31.13
N LEU A 413 8.03 27.28 31.00
CA LEU A 413 7.21 26.50 30.08
C LEU A 413 7.76 26.49 28.64
N ILE A 414 8.22 27.62 28.12
CA ILE A 414 8.72 27.72 26.73
C ILE A 414 10.04 26.97 26.59
N ILE A 415 10.92 27.05 27.59
CA ILE A 415 12.19 26.31 27.60
C ILE A 415 11.91 24.80 27.58
N LYS A 416 11.03 24.32 28.46
CA LYS A 416 10.62 22.90 28.51
C LYS A 416 9.93 22.46 27.23
N TYR A 417 9.05 23.29 26.68
CA TYR A 417 8.36 23.04 25.42
C TYR A 417 9.32 22.85 24.24
N LYS A 418 10.31 23.74 24.10
CA LYS A 418 11.34 23.64 23.05
C LYS A 418 12.13 22.34 23.15
N ASN A 419 12.50 21.93 24.37
CA ASN A 419 13.17 20.65 24.60
C ASN A 419 12.28 19.45 24.22
N MET A 420 11.02 19.48 24.65
CA MET A 420 10.05 18.42 24.36
C MET A 420 9.86 18.20 22.85
N TRP A 421 9.69 19.27 22.08
CA TRP A 421 9.57 19.17 20.62
C TRP A 421 10.85 18.77 19.90
N ALA A 422 12.01 19.12 20.45
CA ALA A 422 13.29 18.66 19.91
C ALA A 422 13.48 17.16 20.14
N ASN A 423 13.14 16.65 21.32
CA ASN A 423 13.21 15.23 21.65
C ASN A 423 12.21 14.42 20.81
N ASN A 424 10.99 14.93 20.62
CA ASN A 424 10.01 14.37 19.68
C ASN A 424 10.59 14.26 18.25
N GLY A 425 11.25 15.32 17.77
CA GLY A 425 11.90 15.32 16.46
C GLY A 425 13.03 14.30 16.34
N ASP A 426 13.90 14.23 17.34
CA ASP A 426 15.00 13.27 17.43
C ASP A 426 14.47 11.82 17.41
N GLN A 427 13.49 11.51 18.25
CA GLN A 427 12.92 10.17 18.34
C GLN A 427 12.26 9.74 17.02
N LEU A 428 11.41 10.59 16.44
CA LEU A 428 10.70 10.24 15.20
C LEU A 428 11.66 10.14 14.00
N SER A 429 12.75 10.92 13.98
CA SER A 429 13.83 10.78 12.99
C SER A 429 14.55 9.44 13.12
N PHE A 430 14.87 9.03 14.35
CA PHE A 430 15.57 7.78 14.62
C PHE A 430 14.72 6.56 14.22
N LEU A 431 13.42 6.58 14.56
CA LEU A 431 12.50 5.50 14.20
C LEU A 431 12.39 5.27 12.68
N TYR A 432 12.40 6.36 11.90
CA TYR A 432 12.22 6.30 10.44
C TYR A 432 13.52 6.13 9.64
N SER A 433 14.60 6.80 10.07
CA SER A 433 15.86 6.89 9.31
C SER A 433 17.08 6.29 10.01
N GLY A 434 16.93 5.84 11.25
CA GLY A 434 18.02 5.29 12.06
C GLY A 434 19.00 6.33 12.60
N SER A 435 18.76 7.63 12.37
CA SER A 435 19.61 8.72 12.90
C SER A 435 18.79 9.79 13.62
N GLY A 436 19.46 10.59 14.46
CA GLY A 436 18.89 11.80 15.04
C GLY A 436 18.47 12.85 14.00
N SER A 437 17.70 13.85 14.44
CA SER A 437 17.22 14.95 13.57
C SER A 437 18.35 15.95 13.30
N THR A 438 18.29 16.61 12.14
CA THR A 438 19.30 17.62 11.74
C THR A 438 18.92 19.06 12.11
N ILE A 439 17.71 19.25 12.68
CA ILE A 439 17.18 20.58 13.02
C ILE A 439 16.90 20.73 14.52
N SER A 440 17.22 19.71 15.33
CA SER A 440 16.93 19.70 16.77
C SER A 440 17.56 20.88 17.52
N GLU A 441 18.74 21.36 17.10
CA GLU A 441 19.36 22.55 17.70
C GLU A 441 18.55 23.83 17.41
N MET A 442 18.00 24.01 16.21
CA MET A 442 17.12 25.16 15.92
C MET A 442 15.85 25.11 16.77
N ALA A 443 15.27 23.93 16.97
CA ALA A 443 14.11 23.77 17.84
C ALA A 443 14.44 24.10 19.32
N ARG A 444 15.62 23.70 19.82
CA ARG A 444 16.06 23.95 21.22
C ARG A 444 16.51 25.40 21.46
N GLU A 445 17.30 25.96 20.56
CA GLU A 445 18.06 27.19 20.81
C GLU A 445 17.59 28.39 19.94
N GLY A 446 16.63 28.19 19.03
CA GLY A 446 16.09 29.25 18.14
C GLY A 446 17.04 29.67 17.01
N LYS A 447 18.27 29.14 16.99
CA LYS A 447 19.30 29.39 15.97
C LYS A 447 20.18 28.14 15.78
N ARG A 448 20.82 28.03 14.62
CA ARG A 448 21.79 26.96 14.32
C ARG A 448 23.22 27.38 14.67
N GLY A 449 23.96 26.51 15.37
CA GLY A 449 25.36 26.71 15.75
C GLY A 449 26.35 25.83 14.97
N PHE A 450 27.66 26.06 15.17
CA PHE A 450 28.74 25.29 14.52
C PHE A 450 28.73 23.80 14.95
N MET A 451 28.46 23.53 16.23
CA MET A 451 28.39 22.15 16.75
C MET A 451 27.21 21.36 16.15
N GLY A 452 26.07 22.02 15.87
CA GLY A 452 24.96 21.41 15.14
C GLY A 452 25.33 21.00 13.72
N MET A 453 26.11 21.81 13.00
CA MET A 453 26.58 21.45 11.65
C MET A 453 27.46 20.19 11.64
N LEU A 454 28.31 20.00 12.65
CA LEU A 454 29.11 18.78 12.81
C LEU A 454 28.24 17.55 13.13
N LYS A 455 27.26 17.71 14.03
CA LYS A 455 26.29 16.65 14.35
C LYS A 455 25.48 16.23 13.13
N ASP A 456 25.12 17.17 12.25
CA ASP A 456 24.41 16.87 11.02
C ASP A 456 25.25 16.06 10.03
N GLY A 457 26.55 16.37 9.94
CA GLY A 457 27.52 15.59 9.17
C GLY A 457 27.56 14.14 9.65
N TYR A 458 27.64 13.93 10.97
CA TYR A 458 27.60 12.61 11.59
C TYR A 458 26.28 11.87 11.33
N ASN A 459 25.13 12.52 11.54
CA ASN A 459 23.82 11.94 11.29
C ASN A 459 23.63 11.52 9.82
N ASN A 460 24.20 12.26 8.87
CA ASN A 460 24.16 11.90 7.45
C ASN A 460 25.01 10.66 7.14
N ILE A 461 26.14 10.48 7.82
CA ILE A 461 26.98 9.26 7.71
C ILE A 461 26.24 8.06 8.32
N GLU A 462 25.62 8.24 9.48
CA GLU A 462 24.80 7.21 10.13
C GLU A 462 23.63 6.77 9.25
N ARG A 463 22.93 7.73 8.61
CA ARG A 463 21.87 7.44 7.61
C ARG A 463 22.40 6.64 6.41
N PHE A 464 23.64 6.88 5.99
CA PHE A 464 24.26 6.14 4.90
C PHE A 464 24.63 4.71 5.33
N TYR A 465 25.18 4.56 6.53
CA TYR A 465 25.52 3.24 7.10
C TYR A 465 24.28 2.36 7.28
N ASN A 466 23.25 2.88 7.96
CA ASN A 466 22.02 2.13 8.26
C ASN A 466 21.31 1.67 6.99
N ARG A 467 21.28 2.54 5.96
CA ARG A 467 20.76 2.19 4.64
C ARG A 467 21.45 0.96 4.04
N GLN A 468 22.78 0.90 4.16
CA GLN A 468 23.57 -0.10 3.45
C GLN A 468 23.60 -1.45 4.18
N PHE A 469 23.43 -1.45 5.51
CA PHE A 469 23.71 -2.63 6.34
C PHE A 469 22.62 -3.03 7.34
N GLU A 470 21.71 -2.13 7.75
CA GLU A 470 20.73 -2.43 8.81
C GLU A 470 19.26 -2.39 8.36
N ASP A 471 18.94 -1.63 7.32
CA ASP A 471 17.56 -1.36 6.89
C ASP A 471 16.81 -2.66 6.51
N ASP A 472 17.45 -3.61 5.85
CA ASP A 472 16.86 -4.89 5.45
C ASP A 472 16.44 -5.71 6.69
N THR A 473 17.33 -5.81 7.66
CA THR A 473 17.10 -6.50 8.93
C THR A 473 15.97 -5.84 9.72
N LYS A 474 15.97 -4.49 9.78
CA LYS A 474 14.92 -3.72 10.47
C LYS A 474 13.56 -3.90 9.77
N GLN A 475 13.52 -3.83 8.44
CA GLN A 475 12.30 -4.01 7.64
C GLN A 475 11.74 -5.42 7.79
N ASN A 476 12.59 -6.45 7.76
CA ASN A 476 12.18 -7.84 7.98
C ASN A 476 11.62 -8.04 9.39
N THR A 477 12.23 -7.42 10.40
CA THR A 477 11.76 -7.48 11.79
C THR A 477 10.38 -6.82 11.95
N ILE A 478 10.16 -5.65 11.33
CA ILE A 478 8.86 -4.97 11.30
C ILE A 478 7.81 -5.84 10.61
N ASN A 479 8.15 -6.46 9.47
CA ASN A 479 7.24 -7.34 8.75
C ASN A 479 6.85 -8.56 9.59
N GLN A 480 7.80 -9.18 10.30
CA GLN A 480 7.50 -10.28 11.22
C GLN A 480 6.57 -9.85 12.36
N LEU A 481 6.76 -8.67 12.92
CA LEU A 481 5.90 -8.14 14.00
C LEU A 481 4.48 -7.84 13.51
N LEU A 482 4.33 -7.24 12.31
CA LEU A 482 3.05 -6.75 11.82
C LEU A 482 2.23 -7.80 11.05
N ILE A 483 2.89 -8.68 10.32
CA ILE A 483 2.26 -9.67 9.42
C ILE A 483 2.31 -11.07 10.05
N GLY A 484 3.40 -11.39 10.76
CA GLY A 484 3.71 -12.74 11.23
C GLY A 484 4.74 -13.44 10.33
N SER A 485 5.13 -14.66 10.72
CA SER A 485 5.84 -15.61 9.84
C SER A 485 4.83 -16.46 9.08
N ASP A 486 5.15 -16.86 7.84
CA ASP A 486 4.29 -17.55 6.86
C ASP A 486 3.85 -18.98 7.30
N ALA A 487 3.19 -19.10 8.44
CA ALA A 487 2.51 -20.32 8.87
C ALA A 487 1.00 -20.11 8.76
N ASN A 488 0.39 -20.67 7.70
CA ASN A 488 -1.06 -20.73 7.56
C ASN A 488 -1.66 -21.37 8.82
N THR A 489 -2.48 -20.62 9.53
CA THR A 489 -3.22 -21.15 10.68
C THR A 489 -4.39 -22.01 10.18
N HIS A 490 -4.95 -22.85 11.06
CA HIS A 490 -6.22 -23.55 10.78
C HIS A 490 -7.35 -22.58 10.38
N PHE A 491 -7.31 -21.35 10.89
CA PHE A 491 -8.26 -20.30 10.50
C PHE A 491 -8.05 -19.84 9.06
N ASP A 492 -6.79 -19.62 8.66
CA ASP A 492 -6.48 -19.17 7.30
C ASP A 492 -6.92 -20.21 6.26
N ASN A 493 -6.70 -21.50 6.53
CA ASN A 493 -7.17 -22.59 5.65
C ASN A 493 -8.69 -22.65 5.56
N TRP A 494 -9.40 -22.54 6.69
CA TRP A 494 -10.87 -22.55 6.69
C TRP A 494 -11.44 -21.35 5.93
N ILE A 495 -10.83 -20.16 6.06
CA ILE A 495 -11.26 -18.98 5.31
C ILE A 495 -11.10 -19.21 3.80
N ILE A 496 -9.98 -19.79 3.37
CA ILE A 496 -9.76 -20.15 1.96
C ILE A 496 -10.84 -21.14 1.46
N GLU A 497 -11.27 -22.10 2.27
CA GLU A 497 -12.36 -23.02 1.91
C GLU A 497 -13.71 -22.30 1.71
N GLN A 498 -13.92 -21.14 2.32
CA GLN A 498 -15.15 -20.34 2.20
C GLN A 498 -15.10 -19.29 1.09
N GLU A 499 -14.12 -19.36 0.19
CA GLU A 499 -13.86 -18.35 -0.84
C GLU A 499 -15.09 -17.95 -1.66
N ASN A 500 -15.91 -18.93 -2.03
CA ASN A 500 -17.13 -18.72 -2.83
C ASN A 500 -18.16 -17.79 -2.16
N GLN A 501 -18.09 -17.59 -0.84
CA GLN A 501 -19.02 -16.72 -0.12
C GLN A 501 -18.64 -15.24 -0.21
N TYR A 502 -17.35 -14.94 -0.34
CA TYR A 502 -16.84 -13.56 -0.30
C TYR A 502 -16.09 -13.15 -1.57
N CYS A 503 -15.99 -14.01 -2.57
CA CYS A 503 -15.33 -13.70 -3.83
C CYS A 503 -16.30 -13.72 -5.01
N VAL A 504 -16.09 -12.79 -5.94
CA VAL A 504 -16.82 -12.72 -7.21
C VAL A 504 -15.81 -12.74 -8.35
N ASN A 505 -16.03 -13.62 -9.32
CA ASN A 505 -15.25 -13.64 -10.55
C ASN A 505 -15.85 -12.66 -11.57
N ARG A 506 -14.97 -12.02 -12.33
CA ARG A 506 -15.33 -11.07 -13.38
C ARG A 506 -14.47 -11.37 -14.59
N GLU A 507 -15.09 -11.47 -15.74
CA GLU A 507 -14.36 -11.60 -17.00
C GLU A 507 -13.67 -10.28 -17.35
N ILE A 508 -12.42 -10.37 -17.80
CA ILE A 508 -11.71 -9.28 -18.45
C ILE A 508 -10.99 -9.79 -19.69
N SER A 509 -10.70 -8.86 -20.59
CA SER A 509 -10.06 -9.14 -21.87
C SER A 509 -8.61 -8.64 -21.92
N VAL A 510 -7.72 -9.45 -22.51
CA VAL A 510 -6.28 -9.17 -22.63
C VAL A 510 -5.83 -9.37 -24.07
N LEU A 511 -5.30 -8.32 -24.70
CA LEU A 511 -4.64 -8.40 -26.00
C LEU A 511 -3.12 -8.36 -25.82
N LEU A 512 -2.44 -9.41 -26.28
CA LEU A 512 -0.98 -9.46 -26.33
C LEU A 512 -0.50 -9.30 -27.77
N VAL A 513 0.50 -8.46 -27.96
CA VAL A 513 1.19 -8.24 -29.23
C VAL A 513 2.67 -8.43 -29.00
N THR A 514 3.33 -9.19 -29.88
CA THR A 514 4.77 -9.30 -29.89
C THR A 514 5.37 -9.08 -31.27
N TRP A 515 6.51 -8.38 -31.32
CA TRP A 515 7.15 -8.04 -32.57
C TRP A 515 8.66 -7.78 -32.42
N ASN A 516 9.46 -8.60 -33.10
CA ASN A 516 10.86 -8.25 -33.35
C ASN A 516 10.92 -7.19 -34.47
N VAL A 517 11.34 -5.97 -34.14
CA VAL A 517 11.34 -4.82 -35.06
C VAL A 517 12.66 -4.63 -35.82
N GLY A 518 13.66 -5.49 -35.54
CA GLY A 518 14.90 -5.60 -36.33
C GLY A 518 15.73 -4.31 -36.41
N GLY A 519 15.75 -3.52 -35.34
CA GLY A 519 16.49 -2.26 -35.23
C GLY A 519 15.89 -1.08 -36.00
N ASN A 520 14.72 -1.26 -36.61
CA ASN A 520 14.13 -0.27 -37.51
C ASN A 520 13.36 0.81 -36.75
N HIS A 521 13.43 2.04 -37.25
CA HIS A 521 12.44 3.06 -36.89
C HIS A 521 11.07 2.65 -37.45
N PRO A 522 9.98 2.80 -36.67
CA PRO A 522 8.64 2.45 -37.12
C PRO A 522 8.25 3.29 -38.34
N VAL A 523 7.98 2.64 -39.46
CA VAL A 523 7.44 3.28 -40.68
C VAL A 523 5.92 3.24 -40.63
N THR A 524 5.37 2.11 -40.22
CA THR A 524 3.96 1.92 -39.95
C THR A 524 3.62 2.52 -38.59
N THR A 525 2.87 3.62 -38.60
CA THR A 525 2.42 4.33 -37.39
C THR A 525 0.92 4.19 -37.13
N ASP A 526 0.14 3.65 -38.08
CA ASP A 526 -1.27 3.32 -37.88
C ASP A 526 -1.45 1.81 -37.71
N PHE A 527 -1.98 1.42 -36.56
CA PHE A 527 -2.17 0.03 -36.17
C PHE A 527 -3.60 -0.49 -36.34
N SER A 528 -4.53 0.37 -36.76
CA SER A 528 -5.97 0.08 -36.78
C SER A 528 -6.31 -1.12 -37.67
N ASN A 529 -5.63 -1.25 -38.81
CA ASN A 529 -5.92 -2.27 -39.83
C ASN A 529 -4.96 -3.48 -39.81
N ASN A 530 -4.04 -3.57 -38.85
CA ASN A 530 -3.06 -4.67 -38.84
C ASN A 530 -2.81 -5.29 -37.45
N ILE A 531 -2.47 -4.50 -36.43
CA ILE A 531 -2.08 -4.99 -35.11
C ILE A 531 -3.27 -4.93 -34.15
N LEU A 532 -4.10 -3.88 -34.28
CA LEU A 532 -5.27 -3.60 -33.44
C LEU A 532 -6.60 -3.91 -34.14
N ASN A 533 -6.61 -4.70 -35.21
CA ASN A 533 -7.81 -5.14 -35.94
C ASN A 533 -8.50 -6.35 -35.26
N PHE A 534 -8.66 -6.34 -33.94
CA PHE A 534 -9.38 -7.40 -33.22
C PHE A 534 -10.90 -7.31 -33.42
N GLN A 535 -11.40 -6.15 -33.85
CA GLN A 535 -12.80 -5.93 -34.21
C GLN A 535 -13.24 -6.78 -35.43
N ASP A 536 -12.31 -7.23 -36.27
CA ASP A 536 -12.57 -8.18 -37.36
C ASP A 536 -13.21 -9.49 -36.85
N ASN A 537 -12.95 -9.85 -35.60
CA ASN A 537 -13.53 -11.01 -34.92
C ASN A 537 -14.75 -10.65 -34.04
N GLN A 538 -15.34 -9.46 -34.23
CA GLN A 538 -16.46 -8.93 -33.42
C GLN A 538 -16.15 -8.85 -31.91
N LEU A 539 -14.87 -8.73 -31.55
CA LEU A 539 -14.43 -8.63 -30.16
C LEU A 539 -14.47 -7.18 -29.66
N SER A 540 -14.79 -7.00 -28.38
CA SER A 540 -14.74 -5.70 -27.71
C SER A 540 -13.32 -5.21 -27.53
N ASN A 541 -13.17 -3.89 -27.38
CA ASN A 541 -11.91 -3.25 -26.99
C ASN A 541 -11.34 -3.94 -25.72
N PRO A 542 -10.07 -4.39 -25.73
CA PRO A 542 -9.46 -5.15 -24.63
C PRO A 542 -9.35 -4.34 -23.33
N ASP A 543 -9.57 -4.91 -22.16
CA ASP A 543 -9.34 -4.23 -20.87
C ASP A 543 -7.85 -3.97 -20.64
N ILE A 544 -7.00 -4.90 -21.08
CA ILE A 544 -5.54 -4.84 -20.99
C ILE A 544 -4.93 -5.03 -22.38
N ILE A 545 -3.99 -4.18 -22.76
CA ILE A 545 -3.21 -4.29 -24.00
C ILE A 545 -1.72 -4.31 -23.66
N VAL A 546 -1.01 -5.31 -24.18
CA VAL A 546 0.41 -5.54 -23.92
C VAL A 546 1.19 -5.55 -25.24
N PHE A 547 2.19 -4.68 -25.34
CA PHE A 547 3.13 -4.67 -26.45
C PHE A 547 4.50 -5.15 -25.97
N GLY A 548 5.01 -6.24 -26.55
CA GLY A 548 6.38 -6.71 -26.32
C GLY A 548 7.22 -6.66 -27.59
N LEU A 549 8.22 -5.78 -27.61
CA LEU A 549 9.09 -5.57 -28.76
C LEU A 549 10.47 -6.17 -28.52
N GLN A 550 11.08 -6.69 -29.59
CA GLN A 550 12.48 -7.13 -29.60
C GLN A 550 13.27 -6.35 -30.66
N GLU A 551 14.56 -6.16 -30.42
CA GLU A 551 15.46 -5.37 -31.29
C GLU A 551 14.95 -3.96 -31.59
N ILE A 552 14.47 -3.21 -30.58
CA ILE A 552 14.07 -1.80 -30.79
C ILE A 552 15.24 -0.89 -31.20
N VAL A 553 16.48 -1.37 -31.05
CA VAL A 553 17.72 -0.71 -31.47
C VAL A 553 18.62 -1.72 -32.17
N ASP A 554 19.45 -1.23 -33.11
CA ASP A 554 20.47 -2.05 -33.74
C ASP A 554 21.45 -2.61 -32.71
N LEU A 555 21.64 -3.93 -32.70
CA LEU A 555 22.45 -4.66 -31.72
C LEU A 555 23.96 -4.59 -32.01
N ASN A 556 24.50 -3.40 -32.25
CA ASN A 556 25.94 -3.19 -32.41
C ASN A 556 26.64 -3.00 -31.03
N PRO A 557 27.95 -3.29 -30.90
CA PRO A 557 28.66 -3.22 -29.62
C PRO A 557 28.65 -1.83 -28.96
N GLN A 558 28.50 -0.75 -29.73
CA GLN A 558 28.43 0.62 -29.22
C GLN A 558 27.09 0.89 -28.53
N ASN A 559 25.98 0.44 -29.12
CA ASN A 559 24.63 0.61 -28.58
C ASN A 559 24.40 -0.19 -27.28
N ILE A 560 25.10 -1.31 -27.10
CA ILE A 560 25.01 -2.16 -25.89
C ILE A 560 25.67 -1.48 -24.67
N VAL A 561 26.62 -0.56 -24.87
CA VAL A 561 27.47 -0.01 -23.81
C VAL A 561 27.22 1.49 -23.54
N ILE A 562 26.71 2.26 -24.53
CA ILE A 562 26.83 3.74 -24.51
C ILE A 562 25.48 4.49 -24.60
N MET A 563 24.39 3.91 -25.11
CA MET A 563 23.15 4.67 -25.42
C MET A 563 21.98 4.38 -24.47
N SER A 564 21.27 5.43 -24.03
CA SER A 564 19.96 5.30 -23.40
C SER A 564 18.88 5.04 -24.45
N ASN A 565 18.06 4.02 -24.24
CA ASN A 565 16.93 3.67 -25.12
C ASN A 565 15.76 4.67 -25.04
N GLU A 566 15.85 5.67 -24.17
CA GLU A 566 14.74 6.54 -23.78
C GLU A 566 14.04 7.20 -24.98
N LYS A 567 14.79 7.72 -25.96
CA LYS A 567 14.21 8.38 -27.14
C LYS A 567 13.40 7.40 -28.00
N THR A 568 13.93 6.21 -28.23
CA THR A 568 13.27 5.18 -29.04
C THR A 568 12.05 4.62 -28.30
N ILE A 569 12.16 4.39 -27.00
CA ILE A 569 11.03 3.98 -26.14
C ILE A 569 9.94 5.06 -26.14
N GLN A 570 10.29 6.34 -26.04
CA GLN A 570 9.34 7.45 -26.14
C GLN A 570 8.63 7.49 -27.50
N LEU A 571 9.36 7.26 -28.60
CA LEU A 571 8.78 7.18 -29.93
C LEU A 571 7.72 6.06 -30.02
N TRP A 572 8.05 4.85 -29.59
CA TRP A 572 7.12 3.72 -29.56
C TRP A 572 5.92 3.99 -28.66
N ASN A 573 6.13 4.54 -27.47
CA ASN A 573 5.06 4.91 -26.55
C ASN A 573 4.10 5.92 -27.15
N ASN A 574 4.61 6.93 -27.88
CA ASN A 574 3.77 7.91 -28.55
C ASN A 574 2.92 7.27 -29.65
N ILE A 575 3.49 6.35 -30.43
CA ILE A 575 2.75 5.61 -31.47
C ILE A 575 1.68 4.74 -30.84
N PHE A 576 1.99 4.01 -29.76
CA PHE A 576 1.00 3.22 -29.04
C PHE A 576 -0.13 4.11 -28.53
N GLN A 577 0.19 5.19 -27.82
CA GLN A 577 -0.79 6.10 -27.25
C GLN A 577 -1.72 6.69 -28.33
N GLN A 578 -1.16 7.18 -29.44
CA GLN A 578 -1.95 7.73 -30.56
C GLN A 578 -2.91 6.69 -31.18
N ASN A 579 -2.50 5.42 -31.28
CA ASN A 579 -3.38 4.38 -31.79
C ASN A 579 -4.43 3.94 -30.77
N LEU A 580 -4.08 3.89 -29.48
CA LEU A 580 -5.02 3.55 -28.42
C LEU A 580 -6.09 4.62 -28.23
N GLU A 581 -5.75 5.90 -28.39
CA GLU A 581 -6.70 7.03 -28.33
C GLU A 581 -7.79 6.95 -29.40
N LYS A 582 -7.52 6.31 -30.54
CA LYS A 582 -8.54 6.04 -31.58
C LYS A 582 -9.56 4.97 -31.15
N LEU A 583 -9.20 4.10 -30.20
CA LEU A 583 -10.02 2.99 -29.73
C LEU A 583 -10.86 3.38 -28.51
N GLU A 584 -10.20 3.82 -27.44
CA GLU A 584 -10.80 4.18 -26.15
C GLU A 584 -9.76 4.94 -25.30
N SER A 585 -10.14 5.42 -24.12
CA SER A 585 -9.16 5.96 -23.18
C SER A 585 -8.37 4.83 -22.50
N TYR A 586 -7.07 4.77 -22.78
CA TYR A 586 -6.11 3.88 -22.12
C TYR A 586 -5.02 4.67 -21.41
N ALA A 587 -4.55 4.11 -20.29
CA ALA A 587 -3.40 4.63 -19.55
C ALA A 587 -2.30 3.57 -19.49
N LYS A 588 -1.05 3.99 -19.71
CA LYS A 588 0.13 3.14 -19.52
C LYS A 588 0.34 2.88 -18.03
N ILE A 589 0.32 1.62 -17.62
CA ILE A 589 0.46 1.24 -16.20
C ILE A 589 1.87 0.78 -15.83
N ALA A 590 2.62 0.26 -16.80
CA ALA A 590 3.94 -0.30 -16.56
C ALA A 590 4.73 -0.40 -17.87
N GLU A 591 6.05 -0.32 -17.76
CA GLU A 591 6.99 -0.63 -18.83
C GLU A 591 8.30 -1.19 -18.26
N SER A 592 9.04 -1.96 -19.06
CA SER A 592 10.37 -2.45 -18.69
C SER A 592 11.20 -2.68 -19.95
N ASP A 593 12.52 -2.46 -19.86
CA ASP A 593 13.43 -2.65 -20.99
C ASP A 593 14.73 -3.36 -20.61
N LEU A 594 15.35 -4.00 -21.60
CA LEU A 594 16.67 -4.63 -21.53
C LEU A 594 17.33 -4.54 -22.91
N VAL A 595 18.24 -3.58 -23.10
CA VAL A 595 18.98 -3.37 -24.37
C VAL A 595 18.01 -3.21 -25.55
N GLY A 596 17.76 -4.22 -26.37
CA GLY A 596 16.80 -4.15 -27.48
C GLY A 596 15.41 -4.69 -27.16
N LEU A 597 15.18 -5.19 -25.95
CA LEU A 597 13.94 -5.83 -25.52
C LEU A 597 13.10 -4.83 -24.72
N TYR A 598 11.80 -4.74 -25.02
CA TYR A 598 10.91 -3.76 -24.39
C TYR A 598 9.51 -4.34 -24.18
N ILE A 599 8.88 -4.01 -23.06
CA ILE A 599 7.47 -4.29 -22.79
C ILE A 599 6.76 -3.02 -22.32
N SER A 600 5.56 -2.78 -22.83
CA SER A 600 4.68 -1.68 -22.43
C SER A 600 3.26 -2.20 -22.25
N ILE A 601 2.64 -1.86 -21.11
CA ILE A 601 1.30 -2.34 -20.74
C ILE A 601 0.36 -1.16 -20.54
N PHE A 602 -0.79 -1.25 -21.20
CA PHE A 602 -1.86 -0.27 -21.16
C PHE A 602 -3.14 -0.92 -20.62
N VAL A 603 -3.89 -0.18 -19.81
CA VAL A 603 -5.18 -0.61 -19.27
C VAL A 603 -6.20 0.47 -19.55
N LYS A 604 -7.44 0.09 -19.85
CA LYS A 604 -8.54 1.04 -20.00
C LYS A 604 -8.62 1.94 -18.77
N THR A 605 -8.77 3.24 -18.97
CA THR A 605 -8.82 4.22 -17.88
C THR A 605 -9.96 3.91 -16.89
N SER A 606 -11.10 3.39 -17.39
CA SER A 606 -12.24 2.94 -16.57
C SER A 606 -11.91 1.77 -15.63
N GLN A 607 -10.90 0.97 -15.96
CA GLN A 607 -10.47 -0.21 -15.18
C GLN A 607 -9.25 0.08 -14.29
N ILE A 608 -8.64 1.25 -14.39
CA ILE A 608 -7.34 1.56 -13.78
C ILE A 608 -7.33 1.42 -12.25
N SER A 609 -8.48 1.70 -11.60
CA SER A 609 -8.66 1.59 -10.15
C SER A 609 -8.62 0.15 -9.63
N ARG A 610 -8.75 -0.83 -10.53
CA ARG A 610 -8.68 -2.27 -10.24
C ARG A 610 -7.23 -2.79 -10.30
N VAL A 611 -6.28 -2.00 -10.80
CA VAL A 611 -4.87 -2.41 -10.94
C VAL A 611 -4.08 -2.01 -9.68
N THR A 612 -3.46 -2.99 -9.03
CA THR A 612 -2.64 -2.78 -7.82
C THR A 612 -1.36 -3.62 -7.86
N LYS A 613 -0.42 -3.39 -6.92
CA LYS A 613 0.80 -4.23 -6.76
C LYS A 613 1.64 -4.44 -8.03
N ILE A 614 1.81 -3.38 -8.83
CA ILE A 614 2.63 -3.40 -10.04
C ILE A 614 4.11 -3.58 -9.68
N GLU A 615 4.76 -4.59 -10.27
CA GLU A 615 6.21 -4.84 -10.18
C GLU A 615 6.78 -5.17 -11.57
N THR A 616 8.02 -4.77 -11.81
CA THR A 616 8.78 -5.08 -13.02
C THR A 616 10.05 -5.83 -12.66
N ASP A 617 10.56 -6.67 -13.56
CA ASP A 617 11.84 -7.36 -13.38
C ASP A 617 12.53 -7.61 -14.73
N VAL A 618 13.83 -7.87 -14.68
CA VAL A 618 14.67 -8.11 -15.85
C VAL A 618 15.62 -9.27 -15.57
N VAL A 619 15.53 -10.33 -16.38
CA VAL A 619 16.45 -11.48 -16.30
C VAL A 619 17.31 -11.52 -17.56
N LYS A 620 18.64 -11.46 -17.38
CA LYS A 620 19.63 -11.55 -18.46
C LYS A 620 20.14 -13.00 -18.57
N THR A 621 20.20 -13.57 -19.77
CA THR A 621 20.62 -14.97 -19.99
C THR A 621 21.87 -15.14 -20.87
N GLY A 622 22.40 -14.05 -21.48
CA GLY A 622 23.62 -14.09 -22.31
C GLY A 622 24.94 -14.14 -21.52
N LEU A 623 25.96 -14.84 -22.06
CA LEU A 623 27.34 -14.99 -21.52
C LEU A 623 27.41 -15.18 -19.99
N ARG A 624 26.79 -16.24 -19.46
CA ARG A 624 26.78 -16.54 -18.00
C ARG A 624 26.17 -15.40 -17.15
N GLY A 625 25.19 -14.68 -17.69
CA GLY A 625 24.36 -13.72 -16.94
C GLY A 625 24.99 -12.35 -16.69
N THR A 626 26.18 -12.04 -17.23
CA THR A 626 26.90 -10.79 -16.93
C THR A 626 26.88 -9.77 -18.07
N LEU A 627 26.86 -10.20 -19.34
CA LEU A 627 26.90 -9.34 -20.53
C LEU A 627 26.07 -9.96 -21.66
N GLY A 628 24.82 -9.54 -21.86
CA GLY A 628 23.98 -10.11 -22.91
C GLY A 628 22.77 -9.24 -23.30
N ASN A 629 22.50 -9.19 -24.60
CA ASN A 629 21.32 -8.60 -25.24
C ASN A 629 20.15 -9.61 -25.36
N LYS A 630 20.16 -10.66 -24.53
CA LYS A 630 19.21 -11.77 -24.51
C LYS A 630 18.73 -11.98 -23.09
N GLY A 631 17.48 -12.40 -22.96
CA GLY A 631 16.82 -12.53 -21.67
C GLY A 631 15.34 -12.17 -21.76
N SER A 632 14.81 -11.65 -20.66
CA SER A 632 13.41 -11.30 -20.52
C SER A 632 13.22 -10.00 -19.74
N VAL A 633 12.21 -9.22 -20.15
CA VAL A 633 11.62 -8.13 -19.38
C VAL A 633 10.23 -8.56 -18.92
N LEU A 634 9.95 -8.36 -17.64
CA LEU A 634 8.78 -8.89 -16.97
C LEU A 634 8.00 -7.79 -16.28
N VAL A 635 6.68 -7.92 -16.32
CA VAL A 635 5.76 -7.09 -15.53
C VAL A 635 4.73 -8.00 -14.89
N LYS A 636 4.44 -7.80 -13.61
CA LYS A 636 3.29 -8.41 -12.95
C LYS A 636 2.50 -7.37 -12.15
N PHE A 637 1.21 -7.59 -12.01
CA PHE A 637 0.34 -6.75 -11.19
C PHE A 637 -0.91 -7.53 -10.78
N LYS A 638 -1.59 -7.04 -9.76
CA LYS A 638 -2.94 -7.50 -9.43
C LYS A 638 -3.97 -6.74 -10.26
N PHE A 639 -4.92 -7.46 -10.82
CA PHE A 639 -6.15 -6.90 -11.35
C PHE A 639 -7.30 -7.43 -10.51
N ASP A 640 -7.99 -6.54 -9.80
CA ASP A 640 -8.73 -6.85 -8.59
C ASP A 640 -7.83 -7.65 -7.61
N ASP A 641 -8.13 -8.91 -7.34
CA ASP A 641 -7.36 -9.76 -6.44
C ASP A 641 -6.53 -10.85 -7.14
N SER A 642 -6.68 -11.01 -8.45
CA SER A 642 -5.91 -11.96 -9.25
C SER A 642 -4.56 -11.38 -9.70
N LEU A 643 -3.49 -12.16 -9.55
CA LEU A 643 -2.12 -11.78 -9.90
C LEU A 643 -1.78 -12.25 -11.32
N ILE A 644 -1.53 -11.29 -12.22
CA ILE A 644 -1.26 -11.53 -13.64
C ILE A 644 0.20 -11.14 -13.95
N GLY A 645 0.91 -11.97 -14.72
CA GLY A 645 2.29 -11.71 -15.15
C GLY A 645 2.48 -11.83 -16.65
N PHE A 646 3.34 -10.97 -17.19
CA PHE A 646 3.71 -10.85 -18.59
C PHE A 646 5.22 -10.91 -18.72
N ASN A 647 5.72 -11.83 -19.55
CA ASN A 647 7.13 -12.14 -19.72
C ASN A 647 7.46 -12.05 -21.22
N CYS A 648 8.04 -10.92 -21.62
CA CYS A 648 8.49 -10.67 -22.99
C CYS A 648 9.96 -11.06 -23.11
N CYS A 649 10.30 -12.02 -23.95
CA CYS A 649 11.65 -12.57 -24.07
C CYS A 649 12.29 -12.34 -25.44
N HIS A 650 13.62 -12.42 -25.46
CA HIS A 650 14.42 -12.57 -26.65
C HIS A 650 15.52 -13.61 -26.37
N MET A 651 15.37 -14.80 -26.96
CA MET A 651 16.18 -15.98 -26.65
C MET A 651 17.38 -16.19 -27.56
N THR A 652 18.28 -17.10 -27.17
CA THR A 652 19.47 -17.45 -27.94
C THR A 652 19.14 -17.81 -29.39
N SER A 653 19.77 -17.09 -30.33
CA SER A 653 19.56 -17.29 -31.77
C SER A 653 20.41 -18.42 -32.37
N GLY A 654 19.95 -18.97 -33.50
CA GLY A 654 20.66 -20.00 -34.27
C GLY A 654 19.96 -21.36 -34.32
N ASN A 655 20.14 -22.06 -35.45
CA ASN A 655 19.39 -23.27 -35.78
C ASN A 655 19.73 -24.47 -34.87
N LYS A 656 20.94 -24.58 -34.32
CA LYS A 656 21.38 -25.73 -33.51
C LYS A 656 21.55 -25.38 -32.03
N LYS A 657 20.73 -24.48 -31.50
CA LYS A 657 20.89 -23.88 -30.16
C LYS A 657 19.72 -24.18 -29.21
N ASN A 658 18.94 -25.25 -29.46
CA ASN A 658 17.79 -25.63 -28.63
C ASN A 658 18.13 -25.72 -27.13
N GLN A 659 19.21 -26.42 -26.76
CA GLN A 659 19.62 -26.56 -25.36
C GLN A 659 19.91 -25.21 -24.68
N TYR A 660 20.50 -24.25 -25.41
CA TYR A 660 20.73 -22.91 -24.87
C TYR A 660 19.43 -22.16 -24.66
N ARG A 661 18.45 -22.28 -25.58
CA ARG A 661 17.12 -21.70 -25.40
C ARG A 661 16.35 -22.32 -24.23
N LEU A 662 16.47 -23.63 -24.04
CA LEU A 662 15.87 -24.29 -22.86
C LEU A 662 16.53 -23.81 -21.56
N SER A 663 17.85 -23.63 -21.56
CA SER A 663 18.58 -23.04 -20.42
C SER A 663 18.18 -21.58 -20.17
N ASP A 664 17.97 -20.77 -21.21
CA ASP A 664 17.47 -19.40 -21.09
C ASP A 664 16.11 -19.40 -20.36
N ILE A 665 15.21 -20.31 -20.73
CA ILE A 665 13.87 -20.45 -20.11
C ILE A 665 13.98 -20.85 -18.63
N GLU A 666 14.86 -21.79 -18.29
CA GLU A 666 15.09 -22.23 -16.90
C GLU A 666 15.66 -21.10 -16.04
N GLU A 667 16.61 -20.33 -16.58
CA GLU A 667 17.19 -19.18 -15.91
C GLU A 667 16.15 -18.08 -15.65
N ILE A 668 15.32 -17.77 -16.65
CA ILE A 668 14.22 -16.80 -16.51
C ILE A 668 13.25 -17.23 -15.42
N HIS A 669 12.79 -18.49 -15.44
CA HIS A 669 11.80 -18.96 -14.47
C HIS A 669 12.36 -19.10 -13.05
N SER A 670 13.66 -19.41 -12.90
CA SER A 670 14.30 -19.53 -11.60
C SER A 670 14.68 -18.19 -10.97
N LYS A 671 14.99 -17.16 -11.77
CA LYS A 671 15.47 -15.86 -11.26
C LYS A 671 14.41 -14.76 -11.18
N ALA A 672 13.35 -14.85 -11.98
CA ALA A 672 12.33 -13.81 -12.03
C ALA A 672 11.65 -13.59 -10.66
N PHE A 673 11.61 -12.33 -10.24
CA PHE A 673 10.96 -11.81 -9.04
C PHE A 673 11.45 -12.40 -7.71
N GLN A 674 12.68 -12.92 -7.65
CA GLN A 674 13.27 -13.44 -6.41
C GLN A 674 13.38 -12.37 -5.30
N ASN A 675 13.57 -11.11 -5.68
CA ASN A 675 13.62 -9.96 -4.77
C ASN A 675 12.30 -9.16 -4.74
N SER A 676 11.16 -9.80 -5.05
CA SER A 676 9.85 -9.13 -5.06
C SER A 676 9.52 -8.51 -3.70
N LYS A 677 9.03 -7.27 -3.72
CA LYS A 677 8.55 -6.54 -2.53
C LYS A 677 7.37 -7.24 -1.88
N TYR A 678 6.58 -7.97 -2.67
CA TYR A 678 5.43 -8.74 -2.23
C TYR A 678 5.75 -10.22 -2.00
N LYS A 679 7.03 -10.62 -2.05
CA LYS A 679 7.49 -12.01 -1.88
C LYS A 679 6.76 -13.01 -2.80
N THR A 680 6.44 -12.58 -4.02
CA THR A 680 5.80 -13.44 -5.03
C THR A 680 6.74 -13.67 -6.20
N ASN A 681 6.76 -14.88 -6.74
CA ASN A 681 7.48 -15.25 -7.96
C ASN A 681 6.52 -15.72 -9.06
N LEU A 682 7.05 -16.20 -10.19
CA LEU A 682 6.24 -16.66 -11.32
C LEU A 682 5.32 -17.85 -10.99
N ASN A 683 5.64 -18.66 -9.96
CA ASN A 683 4.79 -19.77 -9.54
C ASN A 683 3.55 -19.32 -8.76
N ASN A 684 3.56 -18.10 -8.21
CA ASN A 684 2.43 -17.56 -7.46
C ASN A 684 1.37 -16.88 -8.36
N LEU A 685 1.66 -16.69 -9.65
CA LEU A 685 0.75 -16.02 -10.59
C LEU A 685 -0.50 -16.87 -10.83
N ASP A 686 -1.65 -16.21 -10.92
CA ASP A 686 -2.90 -16.84 -11.36
C ASP A 686 -2.91 -17.01 -12.89
N TYR A 687 -2.29 -16.05 -13.58
CA TYR A 687 -2.08 -16.05 -15.03
C TYR A 687 -0.66 -15.63 -15.37
N SER A 688 0.02 -16.38 -16.23
CA SER A 688 1.36 -16.09 -16.74
C SER A 688 1.37 -16.17 -18.26
N PHE A 689 1.74 -15.07 -18.90
CA PHE A 689 1.92 -15.01 -20.35
C PHE A 689 3.40 -14.93 -20.68
N PHE A 690 3.89 -15.90 -21.46
CA PHE A 690 5.28 -15.98 -21.88
C PHE A 690 5.38 -15.88 -23.41
N PHE A 691 6.01 -14.81 -23.90
CA PHE A 691 5.93 -14.45 -25.30
C PHE A 691 7.16 -13.68 -25.78
N GLY A 692 7.34 -13.59 -27.09
CA GLY A 692 8.46 -12.86 -27.70
C GLY A 692 9.14 -13.62 -28.82
N ASP A 693 10.33 -13.15 -29.20
CA ASP A 693 11.22 -13.88 -30.11
C ASP A 693 11.94 -15.00 -29.35
N MET A 694 11.29 -16.16 -29.32
CA MET A 694 11.83 -17.37 -28.70
C MET A 694 12.90 -18.04 -29.56
N ASN A 695 13.14 -17.57 -30.79
CA ASN A 695 14.19 -18.02 -31.70
C ASN A 695 14.22 -19.53 -32.02
N PHE A 696 13.14 -20.27 -31.73
CA PHE A 696 12.95 -21.65 -32.20
C PHE A 696 12.79 -21.68 -33.71
N ARG A 697 13.36 -22.72 -34.34
CA ARG A 697 13.46 -22.85 -35.80
C ARG A 697 12.68 -24.05 -36.30
N ILE A 698 12.47 -24.12 -37.61
CA ILE A 698 12.01 -25.33 -38.29
C ILE A 698 13.23 -26.18 -38.66
N ASP A 699 13.20 -27.47 -38.32
CA ASP A 699 14.25 -28.44 -38.63
C ASP A 699 14.15 -28.96 -40.08
N LEU A 700 14.19 -28.05 -41.05
CA LEU A 700 14.20 -28.36 -42.48
C LEU A 700 15.24 -27.50 -43.20
N SER A 701 15.62 -27.91 -44.42
CA SER A 701 16.43 -27.07 -45.28
C SER A 701 15.65 -25.83 -45.72
N TYR A 702 16.36 -24.77 -46.10
CA TYR A 702 15.73 -23.55 -46.64
C TYR A 702 14.85 -23.88 -47.85
N GLN A 703 15.38 -24.64 -48.80
CA GLN A 703 14.70 -24.97 -50.05
C GLN A 703 13.42 -25.78 -49.80
N ASP A 704 13.51 -26.86 -49.00
CA ASP A 704 12.34 -27.70 -48.68
C ASP A 704 11.23 -26.90 -47.98
N THR A 705 11.62 -25.98 -47.10
CA THR A 705 10.68 -25.14 -46.35
C THR A 705 9.97 -24.18 -47.29
N VAL A 706 10.72 -23.46 -48.13
CA VAL A 706 10.17 -22.48 -49.08
C VAL A 706 9.27 -23.17 -50.11
N ASP A 707 9.65 -24.34 -50.63
CA ASP A 707 8.83 -25.06 -51.62
C ASP A 707 7.52 -25.57 -51.02
N LYS A 708 7.54 -26.00 -49.77
CA LYS A 708 6.32 -26.35 -49.02
C LYS A 708 5.44 -25.13 -48.78
N ILE A 709 6.02 -23.99 -48.39
CA ILE A 709 5.26 -22.74 -48.20
C ILE A 709 4.63 -22.28 -49.52
N LYS A 710 5.35 -22.32 -50.65
CA LYS A 710 4.80 -22.01 -51.97
C LYS A 710 3.64 -22.93 -52.33
N SER A 711 3.80 -24.23 -52.07
CA SER A 711 2.74 -25.22 -52.28
C SER A 711 1.52 -24.93 -51.43
N TYR A 712 1.71 -24.62 -50.14
CA TYR A 712 0.66 -24.18 -49.22
C TYR A 712 -0.09 -22.96 -49.76
N GLN A 713 0.64 -21.92 -50.17
CA GLN A 713 0.06 -20.68 -50.71
C GLN A 713 -0.75 -20.93 -51.99
N SER A 714 -0.28 -21.82 -52.86
CA SER A 714 -0.99 -22.24 -54.08
C SER A 714 -2.30 -22.98 -53.80
N TYR A 715 -2.39 -23.72 -52.70
CA TYR A 715 -3.64 -24.39 -52.30
C TYR A 715 -4.61 -23.42 -51.61
N ILE A 716 -4.12 -22.59 -50.68
CA ILE A 716 -4.94 -21.59 -49.95
C ILE A 716 -5.52 -20.53 -50.89
N SER A 717 -4.83 -20.17 -51.97
CA SER A 717 -5.34 -19.22 -52.96
C SER A 717 -6.56 -19.74 -53.74
N LYS A 718 -6.75 -21.07 -53.78
CA LYS A 718 -7.92 -21.72 -54.40
C LYS A 718 -9.05 -21.90 -53.40
N ASP A 719 -8.73 -22.39 -52.21
CA ASP A 719 -9.67 -22.58 -51.10
C ASP A 719 -8.93 -22.40 -49.77
N LYS A 720 -9.42 -21.50 -48.92
CA LYS A 720 -8.83 -21.24 -47.60
C LYS A 720 -8.86 -22.49 -46.69
N ASN A 721 -9.76 -23.44 -46.93
CA ASN A 721 -9.92 -24.65 -46.13
C ASN A 721 -9.31 -25.91 -46.75
N HIS A 722 -8.50 -25.77 -47.80
CA HIS A 722 -7.96 -26.88 -48.58
C HIS A 722 -7.18 -27.90 -47.72
N ILE A 723 -7.54 -29.18 -47.81
CA ILE A 723 -7.00 -30.26 -46.96
C ILE A 723 -5.49 -30.40 -47.11
N GLN A 724 -4.97 -30.34 -48.34
CA GLN A 724 -3.53 -30.42 -48.62
C GLN A 724 -2.76 -29.24 -48.02
N ALA A 725 -3.35 -28.04 -47.96
CA ALA A 725 -2.73 -26.90 -47.29
C ALA A 725 -2.60 -27.19 -45.78
N LYS A 726 -3.66 -27.69 -45.14
CA LYS A 726 -3.64 -28.10 -43.72
C LYS A 726 -2.58 -29.17 -43.46
N GLN A 727 -2.47 -30.19 -44.31
CA GLN A 727 -1.45 -31.24 -44.19
C GLN A 727 -0.02 -30.69 -44.32
N ILE A 728 0.23 -29.78 -45.26
CA ILE A 728 1.54 -29.15 -45.43
C ILE A 728 1.90 -28.32 -44.19
N LEU A 729 0.96 -27.52 -43.70
CA LEU A 729 1.16 -26.70 -42.51
C LEU A 729 1.43 -27.58 -41.27
N SER A 730 0.63 -28.63 -41.05
CA SER A 730 0.86 -29.61 -39.98
C SER A 730 2.22 -30.28 -40.09
N TYR A 731 2.68 -30.61 -41.31
CA TYR A 731 4.02 -31.16 -41.51
C TYR A 731 5.11 -30.16 -41.09
N LEU A 732 5.00 -28.89 -41.48
CA LEU A 732 5.95 -27.84 -41.07
C LEU A 732 5.96 -27.65 -39.55
N ILE A 733 4.78 -27.63 -38.91
CA ILE A 733 4.64 -27.52 -37.44
C ILE A 733 5.25 -28.74 -36.74
N ASN A 734 5.11 -29.95 -37.27
CA ASN A 734 5.77 -31.13 -36.73
C ASN A 734 7.31 -31.05 -36.81
N GLN A 735 7.86 -30.15 -37.64
CA GLN A 735 9.28 -29.86 -37.71
C GLN A 735 9.71 -28.66 -36.85
N ASP A 736 8.78 -28.01 -36.15
CA ASP A 736 9.07 -26.89 -35.25
C ASP A 736 9.82 -27.35 -33.99
N GLN A 737 10.92 -26.67 -33.69
CA GLN A 737 11.77 -27.03 -32.55
C GLN A 737 11.09 -26.77 -31.20
N LEU A 738 10.21 -25.76 -31.05
CA LEU A 738 9.54 -25.51 -29.78
C LEU A 738 8.60 -26.67 -29.47
N MET A 739 7.79 -27.07 -30.45
CA MET A 739 6.89 -28.23 -30.34
C MET A 739 7.64 -29.50 -29.95
N LYS A 740 8.78 -29.79 -30.59
CA LYS A 740 9.61 -30.97 -30.29
C LYS A 740 10.26 -30.92 -28.91
N CYS A 741 10.75 -29.76 -28.49
CA CYS A 741 11.50 -29.60 -27.24
C CYS A 741 10.60 -29.33 -26.02
N LYS A 742 9.31 -29.02 -26.19
CA LYS A 742 8.39 -28.67 -25.11
C LYS A 742 8.37 -29.72 -23.98
N ALA A 743 8.34 -31.00 -24.32
CA ALA A 743 8.36 -32.09 -23.34
C ALA A 743 9.68 -32.20 -22.54
N GLN A 744 10.76 -31.60 -23.00
CA GLN A 744 12.08 -31.68 -22.36
C GLN A 744 12.27 -30.65 -21.24
N ASN A 745 11.36 -29.69 -21.09
CA ASN A 745 11.50 -28.60 -20.13
C ASN A 745 10.26 -28.47 -19.23
N GLN A 746 10.48 -28.60 -17.92
CA GLN A 746 9.40 -28.62 -16.92
C GLN A 746 8.55 -27.36 -16.89
N TYR A 747 9.10 -26.20 -17.27
CA TYR A 747 8.35 -24.94 -17.29
C TYR A 747 7.47 -24.87 -18.53
N LEU A 748 8.02 -25.18 -19.72
CA LEU A 748 7.28 -25.17 -20.97
C LEU A 748 6.09 -26.14 -20.99
N GLN A 749 6.18 -27.27 -20.28
CA GLN A 749 5.07 -28.22 -20.15
C GLN A 749 3.82 -27.60 -19.50
N GLN A 750 3.99 -26.57 -18.66
CA GLN A 750 2.90 -25.92 -17.95
C GLN A 750 2.21 -24.82 -18.80
N TYR A 751 2.79 -24.46 -19.94
CA TYR A 751 2.24 -23.45 -20.83
C TYR A 751 1.44 -24.09 -21.98
N GLN A 752 0.34 -23.45 -22.32
CA GLN A 752 -0.48 -23.74 -23.48
C GLN A 752 -0.14 -22.74 -24.60
N GLU A 753 -0.20 -23.20 -25.84
CA GLU A 753 -0.02 -22.37 -27.03
C GLU A 753 -1.22 -22.59 -27.95
N GLY A 754 -1.68 -21.50 -28.57
CA GLY A 754 -2.80 -21.56 -29.50
C GLY A 754 -2.47 -22.35 -30.76
N LEU A 755 -3.51 -22.75 -31.50
CA LEU A 755 -3.33 -23.39 -32.80
C LEU A 755 -2.63 -22.41 -33.76
N ILE A 756 -1.49 -22.82 -34.32
CA ILE A 756 -0.79 -22.06 -35.36
C ILE A 756 -1.43 -22.41 -36.71
N ASP A 757 -2.22 -21.48 -37.25
CA ASP A 757 -2.85 -21.56 -38.57
C ASP A 757 -2.22 -20.58 -39.60
N PHE A 758 -1.13 -19.92 -39.21
CA PHE A 758 -0.42 -18.92 -40.01
C PHE A 758 1.00 -19.36 -40.41
N LEU A 759 1.49 -18.81 -41.51
CA LEU A 759 2.83 -19.08 -42.04
C LEU A 759 3.96 -18.51 -41.17
N PRO A 760 5.19 -19.08 -41.25
CA PRO A 760 6.35 -18.62 -40.47
C PRO A 760 6.55 -17.11 -40.46
N THR A 761 6.91 -16.57 -39.29
CA THR A 761 7.04 -15.12 -39.02
C THR A 761 8.41 -14.57 -39.34
N TYR A 762 9.41 -15.44 -39.47
CA TYR A 762 10.80 -15.14 -39.83
C TYR A 762 11.22 -16.05 -40.99
N LYS A 763 12.17 -15.73 -41.88
CA LYS A 763 12.87 -14.46 -42.10
C LYS A 763 12.44 -13.87 -43.43
N TYR A 764 11.97 -12.64 -43.45
CA TYR A 764 11.59 -11.93 -44.67
C TYR A 764 12.70 -10.99 -45.15
N ASP A 765 12.71 -10.70 -46.45
CA ASP A 765 13.37 -9.49 -46.93
C ASP A 765 12.61 -8.26 -46.39
N LYS A 766 13.34 -7.20 -46.03
CA LYS A 766 12.72 -5.99 -45.46
C LYS A 766 11.72 -5.38 -46.45
N ASN A 767 10.58 -4.89 -45.95
CA ASN A 767 9.51 -4.29 -46.75
C ASN A 767 8.96 -5.21 -47.85
N SER A 768 9.05 -6.53 -47.67
CA SER A 768 8.69 -7.53 -48.69
C SER A 768 7.91 -8.69 -48.09
N GLN A 769 7.06 -9.33 -48.91
CA GLN A 769 6.41 -10.60 -48.58
C GLN A 769 7.28 -11.82 -48.91
N THR A 770 8.45 -11.61 -49.51
CA THR A 770 9.39 -12.66 -49.91
C THR A 770 10.28 -13.07 -48.73
N TYR A 771 10.44 -14.38 -48.53
CA TYR A 771 11.39 -14.93 -47.57
C TYR A 771 12.85 -14.73 -48.02
N ASP A 772 13.77 -14.71 -47.06
CA ASP A 772 15.19 -14.31 -47.19
C ASP A 772 15.88 -14.76 -48.49
N THR A 773 16.05 -13.81 -49.42
CA THR A 773 16.78 -14.03 -50.68
C THR A 773 18.27 -13.76 -50.57
N SER A 774 18.76 -13.36 -49.39
CA SER A 774 20.18 -13.09 -49.17
C SER A 774 21.02 -14.36 -49.30
N LYS A 775 22.35 -14.19 -49.43
CA LYS A 775 23.32 -15.29 -49.43
C LYS A 775 23.25 -16.19 -48.18
N LYS A 776 22.62 -15.72 -47.09
CA LYS A 776 22.50 -16.48 -45.84
C LYS A 776 21.34 -17.48 -45.87
N GLN A 777 20.35 -17.29 -46.74
CA GLN A 777 19.19 -18.17 -46.95
C GLN A 777 18.66 -18.77 -45.64
N ARG A 778 18.28 -17.91 -44.70
CA ARG A 778 17.78 -18.36 -43.39
C ARG A 778 16.44 -19.07 -43.59
N THR A 779 16.37 -20.33 -43.17
CA THR A 779 15.14 -21.13 -43.19
C THR A 779 13.99 -20.36 -42.51
N PRO A 780 12.84 -20.21 -43.17
CA PRO A 780 11.65 -19.65 -42.53
C PRO A 780 11.29 -20.39 -41.23
N SER A 781 10.88 -19.68 -40.19
CA SER A 781 10.59 -20.25 -38.86
C SER A 781 9.58 -19.43 -38.06
N TRP A 782 8.86 -20.09 -37.15
CA TRP A 782 8.02 -19.44 -36.13
C TRP A 782 8.88 -19.06 -34.91
N CYS A 783 9.62 -17.97 -35.05
CA CYS A 783 10.46 -17.44 -33.97
C CYS A 783 9.61 -16.73 -32.90
N ASP A 784 8.56 -16.02 -33.33
CA ASP A 784 7.73 -15.15 -32.50
C ASP A 784 6.51 -15.92 -31.96
N ARG A 785 6.43 -16.10 -30.63
CA ARG A 785 5.47 -17.03 -29.99
C ARG A 785 4.73 -16.38 -28.82
N ILE A 786 3.51 -16.84 -28.53
CA ILE A 786 2.71 -16.42 -27.37
C ILE A 786 2.19 -17.66 -26.67
N LEU A 787 2.61 -17.85 -25.42
CA LEU A 787 2.23 -18.96 -24.57
C LEU A 787 1.54 -18.45 -23.30
N ALA A 788 0.57 -19.19 -22.79
CA ALA A 788 -0.19 -18.85 -21.59
C ALA A 788 -0.24 -20.01 -20.60
N LYS A 789 -0.09 -19.71 -19.31
CA LYS A 789 -0.26 -20.62 -18.18
C LYS A 789 -1.27 -19.99 -17.23
N HIS A 790 -2.16 -20.80 -16.65
CA HIS A 790 -3.08 -20.37 -15.61
C HIS A 790 -3.24 -21.47 -14.56
N LYS A 791 -3.80 -21.14 -13.39
CA LYS A 791 -4.11 -22.13 -12.36
C LYS A 791 -5.37 -22.92 -12.71
N GLU A 792 -5.49 -24.15 -12.21
CA GLU A 792 -6.60 -25.04 -12.55
C GLU A 792 -7.97 -24.48 -12.16
N GLU A 793 -8.03 -23.73 -11.06
CA GLU A 793 -9.25 -23.09 -10.57
C GLU A 793 -9.70 -21.84 -11.36
N THR A 794 -8.88 -21.36 -12.30
CA THR A 794 -9.16 -20.15 -13.08
C THR A 794 -9.54 -20.48 -14.52
N LYS A 795 -10.27 -19.57 -15.19
CA LYS A 795 -10.64 -19.73 -16.60
C LYS A 795 -9.79 -18.86 -17.50
N LEU A 796 -9.29 -19.46 -18.57
CA LEU A 796 -8.58 -18.77 -19.64
C LEU A 796 -9.11 -19.26 -20.99
N GLU A 797 -9.62 -18.35 -21.80
CA GLU A 797 -10.08 -18.64 -23.15
C GLU A 797 -9.31 -17.80 -24.16
N GLN A 798 -8.65 -18.45 -25.12
CA GLN A 798 -7.97 -17.78 -26.22
C GLN A 798 -8.93 -17.61 -27.40
N LYS A 799 -9.30 -16.36 -27.72
CA LYS A 799 -10.25 -16.04 -28.80
C LYS A 799 -9.62 -16.07 -30.18
N PHE A 800 -8.37 -15.61 -30.31
CA PHE A 800 -7.58 -15.78 -31.52
C PHE A 800 -6.09 -15.83 -31.22
N TYR A 801 -5.34 -16.42 -32.16
CA TYR A 801 -3.89 -16.37 -32.20
C TYR A 801 -3.45 -16.21 -33.66
N ARG A 802 -2.80 -15.10 -34.01
CA ARG A 802 -2.53 -14.77 -35.41
C ARG A 802 -1.21 -14.04 -35.65
N ARG A 803 -0.77 -14.12 -36.90
CA ARG A 803 0.24 -13.23 -37.47
C ARG A 803 -0.43 -11.99 -38.07
N ASN A 804 0.21 -10.84 -37.92
CA ASN A 804 -0.22 -9.57 -38.49
C ASN A 804 0.71 -9.16 -39.65
N GLU A 805 0.16 -8.51 -40.68
CA GLU A 805 0.92 -8.16 -41.89
C GLU A 805 1.53 -6.75 -41.80
N CYS A 806 2.62 -6.63 -41.04
CA CYS A 806 3.45 -5.43 -40.99
C CYS A 806 4.82 -5.72 -41.61
N LEU A 807 5.25 -4.89 -42.58
CA LEU A 807 6.41 -5.20 -43.44
C LEU A 807 7.72 -4.52 -43.00
N ASP A 808 7.66 -3.66 -41.99
CA ASP A 808 8.79 -2.83 -41.52
C ASP A 808 9.99 -3.65 -41.01
N SER A 809 9.79 -4.93 -40.73
CA SER A 809 10.79 -5.85 -40.17
C SER A 809 10.92 -7.12 -41.02
N ASP A 810 12.06 -7.80 -40.86
CA ASP A 810 12.24 -9.17 -41.35
C ASP A 810 11.46 -10.21 -40.52
N HIS A 811 10.80 -9.76 -39.45
CA HIS A 811 9.78 -10.49 -38.71
C HIS A 811 8.37 -9.92 -38.94
N ARG A 812 7.36 -10.77 -38.77
CA ARG A 812 5.95 -10.36 -38.71
C ARG A 812 5.46 -10.31 -37.25
N PRO A 813 4.71 -9.27 -36.85
CA PRO A 813 4.10 -9.23 -35.52
C PRO A 813 3.14 -10.40 -35.31
N VAL A 814 3.04 -10.87 -34.08
CA VAL A 814 2.10 -11.91 -33.65
C VAL A 814 1.22 -11.35 -32.54
N SER A 815 -0.08 -11.63 -32.57
CA SER A 815 -1.00 -11.22 -31.53
C SER A 815 -1.96 -12.32 -31.09
N SER A 816 -2.42 -12.21 -29.85
CA SER A 816 -3.38 -13.13 -29.26
C SER A 816 -4.33 -12.36 -28.34
N TYR A 817 -5.62 -12.72 -28.38
CA TYR A 817 -6.64 -12.16 -27.52
C TYR A 817 -7.15 -13.23 -26.57
N TYR A 818 -7.16 -12.90 -25.28
CA TYR A 818 -7.62 -13.78 -24.21
C TYR A 818 -8.79 -13.14 -23.47
N VAL A 819 -9.71 -13.98 -23.01
CA VAL A 819 -10.69 -13.66 -21.97
C VAL A 819 -10.33 -14.48 -20.74
N ILE A 820 -10.20 -13.83 -19.59
CA ILE A 820 -9.80 -14.45 -18.33
C ILE A 820 -10.74 -14.04 -17.20
N ASP A 821 -10.91 -14.93 -16.21
CA ASP A 821 -11.67 -14.64 -15.00
C ASP A 821 -10.76 -14.07 -13.90
N VAL A 822 -10.97 -12.81 -13.50
CA VAL A 822 -10.30 -12.21 -12.34
C VAL A 822 -11.20 -12.23 -11.12
N LYS A 823 -10.61 -12.60 -10.00
CA LYS A 823 -11.26 -12.69 -8.71
C LYS A 823 -11.27 -11.33 -8.02
N LYS A 824 -12.39 -10.98 -7.40
CA LYS A 824 -12.53 -9.81 -6.52
C LYS A 824 -13.06 -10.24 -5.15
N ILE A 825 -12.34 -9.87 -4.10
CA ILE A 825 -12.71 -10.08 -2.71
C ILE A 825 -13.65 -8.96 -2.25
N ASP A 826 -14.83 -9.34 -1.78
CA ASP A 826 -15.73 -8.49 -1.03
C ASP A 826 -15.28 -8.50 0.44
N LYS A 827 -14.73 -7.36 0.90
CA LYS A 827 -14.16 -7.24 2.25
C LYS A 827 -15.22 -7.38 3.33
N ASP A 828 -16.43 -6.88 3.09
CA ASP A 828 -17.51 -6.92 4.10
C ASP A 828 -18.01 -8.35 4.27
N LYS A 829 -18.19 -9.07 3.15
CA LYS A 829 -18.52 -10.51 3.20
C LYS A 829 -17.41 -11.34 3.81
N LEU A 830 -16.15 -11.05 3.48
CA LEU A 830 -15.01 -11.73 4.10
C LEU A 830 -15.01 -11.53 5.62
N ASP A 831 -15.26 -10.32 6.09
CA ASP A 831 -15.32 -10.04 7.52
C ASP A 831 -16.55 -10.69 8.19
N LEU A 832 -17.69 -10.80 7.50
CA LEU A 832 -18.84 -11.60 7.94
C LEU A 832 -18.50 -13.09 8.06
N VAL A 833 -17.83 -13.67 7.08
CA VAL A 833 -17.39 -15.08 7.10
C VAL A 833 -16.39 -15.33 8.24
N LYS A 834 -15.45 -14.40 8.46
CA LYS A 834 -14.56 -14.45 9.64
C LYS A 834 -15.36 -14.38 10.95
N ALA A 835 -16.38 -13.52 11.02
CA ALA A 835 -17.25 -13.42 12.19
C ALA A 835 -18.08 -14.70 12.42
N GLN A 836 -18.60 -15.33 11.36
CA GLN A 836 -19.32 -16.61 11.42
C GLN A 836 -18.42 -17.75 11.93
N TYR A 837 -17.16 -17.81 11.48
CA TYR A 837 -16.19 -18.76 12.05
C TYR A 837 -16.03 -18.56 13.56
N CYS A 838 -15.85 -17.31 13.98
CA CYS A 838 -15.75 -16.97 15.40
C CYS A 838 -17.01 -17.39 16.17
N LEU A 839 -18.20 -17.15 15.63
CA LEU A 839 -19.48 -17.49 16.24
C LEU A 839 -19.76 -19.00 16.29
N SER A 840 -19.46 -19.76 15.23
CA SER A 840 -19.63 -21.23 15.22
C SER A 840 -18.70 -21.94 16.20
N LYS A 841 -17.48 -21.42 16.39
CA LYS A 841 -16.55 -21.85 17.45
C LYS A 841 -16.98 -21.36 18.85
N MET A 842 -17.83 -20.34 18.95
CA MET A 842 -18.47 -19.93 20.21
C MET A 842 -19.64 -20.83 20.60
N GLN A 843 -20.43 -21.32 19.63
CA GLN A 843 -21.57 -22.20 19.89
C GLN A 843 -21.14 -23.65 20.20
N ASN A 844 -20.18 -24.22 19.46
CA ASN A 844 -19.65 -25.56 19.73
C ASN A 844 -18.91 -25.70 21.08
N SER A 845 -18.46 -24.58 21.68
CA SER A 845 -17.91 -24.59 23.04
C SER A 845 -18.98 -24.62 24.14
N LYS A 846 -20.24 -24.27 23.83
CA LYS A 846 -21.36 -24.33 24.79
C LYS A 846 -22.05 -25.70 24.82
N SER A 847 -22.04 -26.44 23.71
CA SER A 847 -22.55 -27.83 23.66
C SER A 847 -21.62 -28.82 24.37
N ASN A 848 -20.29 -28.63 24.27
CA ASN A 848 -19.31 -29.48 24.97
C ASN A 848 -19.24 -29.26 26.49
N SER A 849 -19.77 -28.14 27.01
CA SER A 849 -19.85 -27.90 28.47
C SER A 849 -21.12 -28.45 29.12
N GLN A 850 -22.10 -28.93 28.33
CA GLN A 850 -23.30 -29.61 28.83
C GLN A 850 -23.23 -31.14 28.78
N ILE A 851 -22.27 -31.73 28.04
CA ILE A 851 -22.14 -33.19 27.88
C ILE A 851 -21.19 -33.83 28.91
N SER A 852 -20.45 -33.05 29.72
CA SER A 852 -19.52 -33.58 30.73
C SER A 852 -20.14 -33.91 32.10
N LYS A 853 -21.47 -34.12 32.14
CA LYS A 853 -22.16 -34.73 33.30
C LYS A 853 -23.14 -35.80 32.83
N GLU A 854 -22.62 -36.95 32.36
CA GLU A 854 -23.22 -38.28 32.61
C GLU A 854 -22.34 -39.42 32.02
N THR A 855 -21.76 -40.20 32.94
CA THR A 855 -21.47 -41.65 32.89
C THR A 855 -20.81 -42.35 31.67
N THR A 856 -19.56 -42.78 31.89
CA THR A 856 -18.94 -44.12 31.65
C THR A 856 -19.62 -45.16 30.73
N LYS A 857 -19.02 -45.48 29.57
CA LYS A 857 -18.23 -46.70 29.19
C LYS A 857 -18.09 -46.81 27.65
N PRO A 858 -17.08 -47.55 27.12
CA PRO A 858 -16.57 -47.36 25.76
C PRO A 858 -17.23 -48.29 24.74
N GLN A 859 -17.54 -47.79 23.55
CA GLN A 859 -17.72 -48.64 22.36
C GLN A 859 -17.48 -47.88 21.05
N GLN A 860 -16.76 -48.57 20.17
CA GLN A 860 -16.44 -48.23 18.79
C GLN A 860 -17.73 -48.15 17.96
N GLN A 861 -17.85 -47.15 17.08
CA GLN A 861 -18.25 -47.30 15.67
C GLN A 861 -18.29 -45.92 15.00
N GLN A 862 -17.55 -45.80 13.89
CA GLN A 862 -17.66 -44.72 12.92
C GLN A 862 -18.96 -44.92 12.12
N GLN A 863 -19.88 -43.97 12.16
CA GLN A 863 -20.88 -43.77 11.11
C GLN A 863 -21.09 -42.28 10.85
N GLN A 864 -21.04 -41.92 9.57
CA GLN A 864 -21.38 -40.61 9.03
C GLN A 864 -22.84 -40.27 9.38
N GLN A 865 -23.06 -39.13 10.03
CA GLN A 865 -24.39 -38.52 10.09
C GLN A 865 -24.30 -37.11 9.50
N GLN A 866 -24.90 -36.99 8.31
CA GLN A 866 -25.26 -35.75 7.65
C GLN A 866 -26.47 -35.18 8.42
N TYR A 867 -26.32 -34.02 9.07
CA TYR A 867 -27.45 -33.30 9.67
C TYR A 867 -28.11 -32.41 8.59
N PRO A 868 -29.46 -32.34 8.49
CA PRO A 868 -30.12 -31.55 7.46
C PRO A 868 -30.07 -30.04 7.82
N TYR A 869 -29.60 -29.23 6.88
CA TYR A 869 -29.34 -27.79 7.03
C TYR A 869 -30.56 -26.89 6.76
N GLN A 870 -31.77 -27.45 6.60
CA GLN A 870 -32.92 -26.70 6.05
C GLN A 870 -33.78 -26.00 7.12
N ASP A 871 -33.89 -26.52 8.34
CA ASP A 871 -34.81 -25.95 9.34
C ASP A 871 -34.28 -24.68 10.04
N GLN A 872 -32.98 -24.40 9.98
CA GLN A 872 -32.37 -23.17 10.53
C GLN A 872 -32.32 -22.01 9.52
N GLN A 873 -32.58 -22.29 8.24
CA GLN A 873 -32.53 -21.30 7.17
C GLN A 873 -33.79 -20.43 7.15
N GLU A 874 -34.97 -21.02 7.39
CA GLU A 874 -36.26 -20.29 7.45
C GLU A 874 -36.36 -19.36 8.66
N GLU A 875 -35.82 -19.74 9.82
CA GLU A 875 -35.86 -18.89 11.02
C GLU A 875 -34.98 -17.64 10.85
N ILE A 876 -33.84 -17.78 10.15
CA ILE A 876 -32.90 -16.68 9.89
C ILE A 876 -33.39 -15.79 8.73
N GLU A 877 -33.97 -16.37 7.67
CA GLU A 877 -34.59 -15.60 6.58
C GLU A 877 -35.77 -14.75 7.07
N ASN A 878 -36.57 -15.24 8.02
CA ASN A 878 -37.66 -14.48 8.62
C ASN A 878 -37.18 -13.29 9.49
N ILE A 879 -36.07 -13.46 10.22
CA ILE A 879 -35.46 -12.36 11.00
C ILE A 879 -34.85 -11.30 10.06
N ILE A 880 -34.22 -11.73 8.97
CA ILE A 880 -33.65 -10.83 7.95
C ILE A 880 -34.77 -10.07 7.23
N PHE A 881 -35.88 -10.73 6.89
CA PHE A 881 -37.03 -10.10 6.26
C PHE A 881 -37.65 -9.02 7.18
N GLN A 882 -37.82 -9.32 8.48
CA GLN A 882 -38.30 -8.33 9.46
C GLN A 882 -37.38 -7.12 9.58
N GLN A 883 -36.06 -7.32 9.66
CA GLN A 883 -35.09 -6.21 9.73
C GLN A 883 -35.00 -5.40 8.43
N GLN A 884 -35.20 -6.01 7.26
CA GLN A 884 -35.24 -5.29 5.98
C GLN A 884 -36.51 -4.45 5.85
N SER A 885 -37.66 -4.94 6.32
CA SER A 885 -38.90 -4.16 6.35
C SER A 885 -38.86 -2.98 7.33
N GLU A 886 -38.23 -3.13 8.50
CA GLU A 886 -38.03 -2.03 9.45
C GLU A 886 -37.07 -0.95 8.88
N ASN A 887 -35.97 -1.37 8.23
CA ASN A 887 -35.04 -0.44 7.61
C ASN A 887 -35.63 0.29 6.37
N GLN A 888 -36.51 -0.38 5.60
CA GLN A 888 -37.25 0.29 4.53
C GLN A 888 -38.24 1.33 5.07
N GLN A 889 -38.94 1.04 6.18
CA GLN A 889 -39.83 2.02 6.80
C GLN A 889 -39.07 3.23 7.36
N ILE A 890 -37.91 3.01 7.98
CA ILE A 890 -37.03 4.10 8.46
C ILE A 890 -36.49 4.92 7.27
N GLY A 891 -36.12 4.26 6.17
CA GLY A 891 -35.68 4.93 4.93
C GLY A 891 -36.76 5.79 4.28
N ILE A 892 -38.02 5.32 4.27
CA ILE A 892 -39.16 6.07 3.75
C ILE A 892 -39.47 7.28 4.64
N GLN A 893 -39.39 7.13 5.97
CA GLN A 893 -39.55 8.26 6.91
C GLN A 893 -38.43 9.30 6.78
N GLN A 894 -37.17 8.87 6.58
CA GLN A 894 -36.06 9.77 6.33
C GLN A 894 -36.16 10.47 4.97
N GLN A 895 -36.62 9.79 3.91
CA GLN A 895 -36.86 10.43 2.61
C GLN A 895 -38.00 11.46 2.67
N GLN A 896 -39.06 11.20 3.44
CA GLN A 896 -40.14 12.16 3.65
C GLN A 896 -39.67 13.38 4.46
N GLN A 897 -38.80 13.20 5.46
CA GLN A 897 -38.19 14.32 6.20
C GLN A 897 -37.21 15.14 5.33
N ILE A 898 -36.43 14.48 4.46
CA ILE A 898 -35.52 15.15 3.52
C ILE A 898 -36.30 15.94 2.46
N GLN A 899 -37.41 15.39 1.94
CA GLN A 899 -38.29 16.13 1.02
C GLN A 899 -38.95 17.36 1.68
N GLN A 900 -39.34 17.26 2.96
CA GLN A 900 -39.87 18.42 3.70
C GLN A 900 -38.80 19.49 3.99
N GLN A 901 -37.54 19.09 4.25
CA GLN A 901 -36.43 20.04 4.46
C GLN A 901 -35.93 20.70 3.17
N GLN A 902 -36.13 20.08 2.00
CA GLN A 902 -35.74 20.64 0.70
C GLN A 902 -36.76 21.66 0.13
N GLN A 903 -38.00 21.69 0.64
CA GLN A 903 -39.02 22.66 0.19
C GLN A 903 -38.89 24.04 0.86
N GLN A 904 -38.30 24.13 2.07
CA GLN A 904 -38.14 25.41 2.78
C GLN A 904 -37.19 26.42 2.11
N PRO A 905 -36.06 26.03 1.49
CA PRO A 905 -35.16 26.98 0.81
C PRO A 905 -35.70 27.50 -0.54
N GLN A 906 -36.54 26.72 -1.23
CA GLN A 906 -37.09 27.10 -2.54
C GLN A 906 -38.13 28.22 -2.42
N GLN A 907 -38.91 28.23 -1.33
CA GLN A 907 -39.91 29.27 -1.09
C GLN A 907 -39.26 30.60 -0.69
N GLN A 908 -38.16 30.56 0.09
CA GLN A 908 -37.34 31.75 0.38
C GLN A 908 -36.62 32.32 -0.84
N GLN A 909 -36.20 31.48 -1.80
CA GLN A 909 -35.60 31.96 -3.05
C GLN A 909 -36.63 32.60 -3.99
N LEU A 910 -37.86 32.09 -4.04
CA LEU A 910 -38.97 32.70 -4.79
C LEU A 910 -39.38 34.05 -4.18
N ASP A 911 -39.48 34.14 -2.86
CA ASP A 911 -39.81 35.40 -2.17
C ASP A 911 -38.73 36.46 -2.38
N ASN A 912 -37.45 36.08 -2.32
CA ASN A 912 -36.34 37.00 -2.57
C ASN A 912 -36.28 37.47 -4.03
N ALA A 913 -36.57 36.59 -4.99
CA ALA A 913 -36.63 36.97 -6.42
C ALA A 913 -37.77 37.96 -6.68
N GLN A 914 -38.91 37.80 -6.00
CA GLN A 914 -40.06 38.67 -6.15
C GLN A 914 -39.84 40.05 -5.50
N VAL A 915 -39.11 40.11 -4.38
CA VAL A 915 -38.67 41.38 -3.77
C VAL A 915 -37.68 42.11 -4.68
N GLN A 916 -36.73 41.39 -5.30
CA GLN A 916 -35.77 41.96 -6.25
C GLN A 916 -36.48 42.56 -7.47
N GLN A 917 -37.44 41.84 -8.04
CA GLN A 917 -38.20 42.28 -9.21
C GLN A 917 -39.05 43.52 -8.92
N ASN A 918 -39.61 43.63 -7.70
CA ASN A 918 -40.34 44.81 -7.28
C ASN A 918 -39.44 46.04 -7.07
N GLN A 919 -38.20 45.83 -6.61
CA GLN A 919 -37.21 46.92 -6.49
C GLN A 919 -36.75 47.42 -7.87
N ASP A 920 -36.51 46.50 -8.82
CA ASP A 920 -36.09 46.87 -10.18
C ASP A 920 -37.19 47.64 -10.91
N ASN A 921 -38.46 47.24 -10.76
CA ASN A 921 -39.61 47.97 -11.31
C ASN A 921 -39.78 49.37 -10.67
N ALA A 922 -39.49 49.53 -9.38
CA ALA A 922 -39.54 50.82 -8.71
C ALA A 922 -38.45 51.78 -9.23
N ILE A 923 -37.25 51.26 -9.49
CA ILE A 923 -36.13 52.01 -10.07
C ILE A 923 -36.46 52.42 -11.52
N GLN A 924 -37.06 51.54 -12.30
CA GLN A 924 -37.47 51.84 -13.67
C GLN A 924 -38.52 52.96 -13.72
N ASN A 925 -39.51 52.92 -12.82
CA ASN A 925 -40.54 53.97 -12.73
C ASN A 925 -39.95 55.33 -12.30
N GLN A 926 -38.96 55.34 -11.40
CA GLN A 926 -38.24 56.56 -11.03
C GLN A 926 -37.42 57.12 -12.20
N LEU A 927 -36.77 56.26 -12.98
CA LEU A 927 -36.02 56.67 -14.18
C LEU A 927 -36.95 57.23 -15.26
N GLU A 928 -38.13 56.66 -15.45
CA GLU A 928 -39.14 57.21 -16.38
C GLU A 928 -39.70 58.55 -15.91
N GLN A 929 -39.88 58.77 -14.60
CA GLN A 929 -40.26 60.07 -14.05
C GLN A 929 -39.18 61.12 -14.26
N ILE A 930 -37.92 60.80 -13.99
CA ILE A 930 -36.78 61.71 -14.21
C ILE A 930 -36.65 62.07 -15.70
N THR A 931 -36.90 61.10 -16.59
CA THR A 931 -36.84 61.34 -18.05
C THR A 931 -38.00 62.23 -18.52
N LYS A 932 -39.19 62.13 -17.90
CA LYS A 932 -40.32 63.02 -18.19
C LYS A 932 -40.09 64.44 -17.66
N GLU A 933 -39.46 64.60 -16.50
CA GLU A 933 -39.09 65.91 -15.94
C GLU A 933 -37.96 66.59 -16.71
N GLN A 934 -37.11 65.85 -17.42
CA GLN A 934 -36.09 66.41 -18.33
C GLN A 934 -36.62 66.80 -19.72
N HIS A 935 -37.86 66.43 -20.05
CA HIS A 935 -38.53 66.78 -21.31
C HIS A 935 -39.59 67.88 -21.19
N GLN A 936 -39.92 68.32 -19.96
CA GLN A 936 -40.60 69.59 -19.69
C GLN A 936 -39.58 70.70 -19.43
#